data_AF-A0A951G8B8-F1
#
_entry.id   AF-A0A951G8B8-F1
#
_cell.length_a   1.000
_cell.length_b   1.000
_cell.length_c   1.000
_cell.angle_alpha   90.00
_cell.angle_beta   90.00
_cell.angle_gamma   90.00
#
_symmetry.space_group_name_H-M   'P 1'
#
loop_
_entity.id
_entity.type
_entity.pdbx_description
1 polymer ?
#
loop_
_entity_poly.entity_id
_entity_poly.type
_entity_poly.pdbx_seq_one_letter_code
_entity_poly.pdbx_strand_id
1 'polypeptide(L)'
;MTDLPSSLGIEAVELLGEAGRSVTVRVSGRWRRRRPEARGQATLVVDVESGRQRFPAMPEPPSLSGAAPGTWRMSFSVPAALAQALPGRTFLQLGGVMVRLPVGEVPTGGSDVLEERRARGSELAAESARRRAVALAEEVMRLEHELDGARMRSERLWAQIAERERRLRVAEQHLHAERSRRAEVEEELSRVSRAAQHDLEALRGRVAKLERELRRMRRAVDEAEHLAAAAEAACRDAERRLAERARPPHAETNSIEFKLLRATPSASPARDALPFGATSAADRTALALEMAMTRARDALPNARAAALEAELAAAREEIEAQRRRSDRAYAAIEVVRVELGQLSAGPPARASPHAAPLRGSFSSTASAASQDEPVQAERLSAALARLRDQAGPIADAAPIRPVESTPRAAATTPWLATAFRELVAQDAAAAGRLLLALLPAQRAADPRPVAYDLVLGDLACVQVTVRSSGVRVEIDAMPRVPAEVDFQLEGDLASIARLLAARGVRRRLHLLAARGMRRRPHLATARGVRRRLHPLTTLRSRGRRRLGPWPRVPRLRGDARPLASLDRLIAARLTLGELDAAGVRLDPVLAMTLSGLMIEPAWTTGERFVIAHREPGAASADAYLHVRDGAPPRASGEAPQRSVEAVVVCPSSELIGVLAGVAAPAELLGEQRPLMLLRRWLDRAQCG
;
A
#
# COMPACT_ATOMS: atom_id res chain seq x y z
N MET A 1 -9.49 -56.86 -34.89
CA MET A 1 -10.64 -56.25 -35.60
C MET A 1 -11.81 -57.22 -35.55
N THR A 2 -12.73 -57.11 -34.57
CA THR A 2 -14.15 -57.54 -34.59
C THR A 2 -14.73 -57.46 -33.17
N ASP A 3 -15.11 -56.26 -32.72
CA ASP A 3 -15.83 -56.05 -31.43
C ASP A 3 -16.97 -55.01 -31.53
N LEU A 4 -17.35 -54.63 -32.76
CA LEU A 4 -18.36 -53.60 -33.01
C LEU A 4 -19.84 -54.02 -32.85
N PRO A 5 -20.29 -55.29 -32.99
CA PRO A 5 -21.73 -55.58 -32.89
C PRO A 5 -22.31 -55.27 -31.49
N SER A 6 -21.47 -55.15 -30.46
CA SER A 6 -21.89 -54.80 -29.10
C SER A 6 -21.96 -53.30 -28.80
N SER A 7 -21.54 -52.43 -29.73
CA SER A 7 -21.41 -50.97 -29.48
C SER A 7 -22.57 -50.10 -29.98
N LEU A 8 -23.39 -50.64 -30.90
CA LEU A 8 -24.52 -49.92 -31.53
C LEU A 8 -25.85 -50.50 -31.03
N GLY A 9 -26.62 -49.72 -30.27
CA GLY A 9 -27.99 -50.07 -29.93
C GLY A 9 -28.96 -49.40 -30.91
N ILE A 10 -29.70 -50.18 -31.70
CA ILE A 10 -30.81 -49.67 -32.52
C ILE A 10 -32.06 -49.66 -31.64
N GLU A 11 -32.72 -48.53 -31.52
CA GLU A 11 -33.93 -48.37 -30.69
C GLU A 11 -35.20 -48.40 -31.54
N ALA A 12 -35.19 -47.72 -32.70
CA ALA A 12 -36.34 -47.66 -33.59
C ALA A 12 -35.93 -47.55 -35.05
N VAL A 13 -36.75 -48.13 -35.92
CA VAL A 13 -36.70 -47.97 -37.38
C VAL A 13 -38.08 -47.55 -37.84
N GLU A 14 -38.21 -46.31 -38.30
CA GLU A 14 -39.45 -45.73 -38.78
C GLU A 14 -39.44 -45.67 -40.31
N LEU A 15 -40.53 -46.09 -40.94
CA LEU A 15 -40.75 -45.95 -42.38
C LEU A 15 -41.74 -44.81 -42.63
N LEU A 16 -41.28 -43.76 -43.29
CA LEU A 16 -42.09 -42.60 -43.63
C LEU A 16 -42.33 -42.58 -45.14
N GLY A 17 -43.57 -42.78 -45.57
CA GLY A 17 -43.94 -42.69 -46.98
C GLY A 17 -43.90 -41.24 -47.45
N GLU A 18 -43.14 -40.96 -48.51
CA GLU A 18 -43.00 -39.62 -49.09
C GLU A 18 -43.59 -39.60 -50.50
N ALA A 19 -44.81 -39.05 -50.62
CA ALA A 19 -45.50 -38.70 -51.87
C ALA A 19 -45.45 -39.77 -53.00
N GLY A 20 -45.40 -41.06 -52.65
CA GLY A 20 -45.48 -42.19 -53.58
C GLY A 20 -44.22 -42.50 -54.40
N ARG A 21 -43.13 -41.73 -54.29
CA ARG A 21 -41.89 -41.96 -55.07
C ARG A 21 -40.76 -42.56 -54.24
N SER A 22 -40.68 -42.21 -52.96
CA SER A 22 -39.68 -42.69 -52.03
C SER A 22 -40.29 -43.01 -50.67
N VAL A 23 -39.60 -43.87 -49.93
CA VAL A 23 -39.83 -44.13 -48.51
C VAL A 23 -38.59 -43.69 -47.77
N THR A 24 -38.76 -42.78 -46.82
CA THR A 24 -37.68 -42.38 -45.92
C THR A 24 -37.59 -43.38 -44.77
N VAL A 25 -36.47 -44.11 -44.71
CA VAL A 25 -36.15 -45.00 -43.59
C VAL A 25 -35.38 -44.20 -42.55
N ARG A 26 -35.96 -44.01 -41.37
CA ARG A 26 -35.34 -43.30 -40.26
C ARG A 26 -34.93 -44.28 -39.18
N VAL A 27 -33.63 -44.32 -38.89
CA VAL A 27 -33.04 -45.20 -37.88
C VAL A 27 -32.59 -44.34 -36.71
N SER A 28 -33.02 -44.68 -35.51
CA SER A 28 -32.55 -44.06 -34.27
C SER A 28 -32.04 -45.08 -33.29
N GLY A 29 -31.04 -44.69 -32.51
CA GLY A 29 -30.41 -45.56 -31.55
C GLY A 29 -29.55 -44.84 -30.53
N ARG A 30 -28.85 -45.63 -29.72
CA ARG A 30 -27.88 -45.17 -28.73
C ARG A 30 -26.52 -45.83 -28.93
N TRP A 31 -25.46 -45.08 -28.67
CA TRP A 31 -24.11 -45.63 -28.56
C TRP A 31 -23.97 -46.32 -27.20
N ARG A 32 -23.74 -47.64 -27.18
CA ARG A 32 -23.53 -48.39 -25.92
C ARG A 32 -22.11 -48.23 -25.37
N ARG A 33 -21.17 -47.82 -26.21
CA ARG A 33 -19.77 -47.50 -25.88
C ARG A 33 -19.38 -46.20 -26.59
N ARG A 34 -18.12 -45.76 -26.44
CA ARG A 34 -17.59 -44.58 -27.15
C ARG A 34 -17.90 -44.66 -28.65
N ARG A 35 -18.42 -43.57 -29.22
CA ARG A 35 -18.76 -43.46 -30.65
C ARG A 35 -17.57 -43.96 -31.48
N PRO A 36 -17.74 -44.97 -32.36
CA PRO A 36 -16.65 -45.43 -33.20
C PRO A 36 -16.18 -44.28 -34.09
N GLU A 37 -14.86 -44.17 -34.31
CA GLU A 37 -14.29 -43.30 -35.35
C GLU A 37 -14.59 -43.91 -36.73
N ALA A 38 -15.86 -43.90 -37.11
CA ALA A 38 -16.29 -44.40 -38.40
C ALA A 38 -15.79 -43.43 -39.49
N ARG A 39 -14.70 -43.80 -40.16
CA ARG A 39 -14.27 -43.14 -41.41
C ARG A 39 -15.22 -43.59 -42.53
N GLY A 40 -16.18 -42.74 -42.88
CA GLY A 40 -17.13 -42.96 -43.99
C GLY A 40 -18.58 -42.57 -43.66
N GLN A 41 -19.36 -42.29 -44.70
CA GLN A 41 -20.78 -41.98 -44.58
C GLN A 41 -21.58 -43.26 -44.28
N ALA A 42 -22.52 -43.17 -43.33
CA ALA A 42 -23.43 -44.26 -43.04
C ALA A 42 -24.26 -44.62 -44.27
N THR A 43 -24.41 -45.91 -44.54
CA THR A 43 -25.09 -46.40 -45.75
C THR A 43 -26.11 -47.46 -45.37
N LEU A 44 -27.35 -47.33 -45.83
CA LEU A 44 -28.36 -48.37 -45.75
C LEU A 44 -28.17 -49.32 -46.93
N VAL A 45 -28.05 -50.61 -46.65
CA VAL A 45 -27.89 -51.66 -47.64
C VAL A 45 -29.16 -52.50 -47.67
N VAL A 46 -29.79 -52.61 -48.84
CA VAL A 46 -31.00 -53.42 -49.05
C VAL A 46 -30.64 -54.55 -49.99
N ASP A 47 -30.88 -55.80 -49.56
CA ASP A 47 -30.66 -56.98 -50.40
C ASP A 47 -31.90 -57.22 -51.28
N VAL A 48 -31.73 -57.05 -52.60
CA VAL A 48 -32.78 -57.28 -53.60
C VAL A 48 -32.38 -58.43 -54.52
N GLU A 49 -33.31 -58.98 -55.29
CA GLU A 49 -33.04 -60.13 -56.17
C GLU A 49 -31.94 -59.85 -57.21
N SER A 50 -31.79 -58.59 -57.63
CA SER A 50 -30.75 -58.14 -58.56
C SER A 50 -29.40 -57.81 -57.90
N GLY A 51 -29.27 -57.98 -56.58
CA GLY A 51 -28.06 -57.72 -55.81
C GLY A 51 -28.25 -56.74 -54.65
N ARG A 52 -27.15 -56.28 -54.05
CA ARG A 52 -27.19 -55.34 -52.92
C ARG A 52 -27.22 -53.89 -53.39
N GLN A 53 -28.28 -53.17 -53.06
CA GLN A 53 -28.37 -51.72 -53.30
C GLN A 53 -27.97 -50.93 -52.06
N ARG A 54 -27.31 -49.79 -52.27
CA ARG A 54 -26.72 -48.96 -51.21
C ARG A 54 -27.27 -47.54 -51.27
N PHE A 55 -27.78 -47.06 -50.15
CA PHE A 55 -28.38 -45.73 -50.00
C PHE A 55 -27.60 -44.94 -48.94
N PRO A 56 -26.88 -43.87 -49.31
CA PRO A 56 -26.15 -43.07 -48.33
C PRO A 56 -27.11 -42.30 -47.41
N ALA A 57 -26.71 -42.06 -46.16
CA ALA A 57 -27.48 -41.27 -45.21
C ALA A 57 -27.65 -39.83 -45.74
N MET A 58 -28.87 -39.30 -45.66
CA MET A 58 -29.15 -37.91 -46.01
C MET A 58 -28.42 -36.95 -45.06
N PRO A 59 -27.87 -35.83 -45.55
CA PRO A 59 -27.33 -34.80 -44.68
C PRO A 59 -28.47 -34.23 -43.83
N GLU A 60 -28.41 -34.40 -42.50
CA GLU A 60 -29.45 -33.87 -41.62
C GLU A 60 -29.48 -32.33 -41.73
N PRO A 61 -30.66 -31.71 -41.90
CA PRO A 61 -30.76 -30.26 -41.85
C PRO A 61 -30.37 -29.76 -40.44
N PRO A 62 -29.65 -28.62 -40.35
CA PRO A 62 -29.04 -28.14 -39.10
C PRO A 62 -30.03 -27.89 -37.94
N SER A 63 -31.34 -27.82 -38.23
CA SER A 63 -32.41 -27.55 -37.27
C SER A 63 -32.83 -28.74 -36.40
N LEU A 64 -32.34 -29.96 -36.63
CA LEU A 64 -32.69 -31.18 -35.86
C LEU A 64 -31.58 -31.69 -34.92
N SER A 65 -30.54 -30.87 -34.69
CA SER A 65 -29.34 -31.16 -33.88
C SER A 65 -29.59 -31.21 -32.37
N GLY A 66 -30.66 -31.87 -31.93
CA GLY A 66 -31.10 -31.99 -30.53
C GLY A 66 -31.07 -33.41 -29.96
N ALA A 67 -30.32 -34.32 -30.59
CA ALA A 67 -30.15 -35.68 -30.05
C ALA A 67 -29.43 -35.59 -28.70
N ALA A 68 -30.06 -36.10 -27.63
CA ALA A 68 -29.47 -36.15 -26.30
C ALA A 68 -28.08 -36.83 -26.35
N PRO A 69 -27.11 -36.43 -25.50
CA PRO A 69 -25.76 -37.02 -25.51
C PRO A 69 -25.80 -38.55 -25.52
N GLY A 70 -25.19 -39.15 -26.55
CA GLY A 70 -25.14 -40.62 -26.73
C GLY A 70 -26.25 -41.22 -27.61
N THR A 71 -27.24 -40.45 -28.05
CA THR A 71 -28.23 -40.87 -29.07
C THR A 71 -27.75 -40.50 -30.47
N TRP A 72 -28.19 -41.26 -31.47
CA TRP A 72 -27.93 -40.98 -32.89
C TRP A 72 -29.18 -41.21 -33.72
N ARG A 73 -29.27 -40.47 -34.83
CA ARG A 73 -30.37 -40.56 -35.78
C ARG A 73 -29.82 -40.44 -37.20
N MET A 74 -30.38 -41.22 -38.11
CA MET A 74 -30.00 -41.26 -39.52
C MET A 74 -31.24 -41.46 -40.37
N SER A 75 -31.29 -40.79 -41.51
CA SER A 75 -32.38 -40.91 -42.47
C SER A 75 -31.84 -41.31 -43.84
N PHE A 76 -32.54 -42.23 -44.50
CA PHE A 76 -32.17 -42.77 -45.81
C PHE A 76 -33.37 -42.68 -46.74
N SER A 77 -33.17 -42.20 -47.97
CA SER A 77 -34.22 -42.21 -48.99
C SER A 77 -34.10 -43.48 -49.83
N VAL A 78 -35.15 -44.30 -49.83
CA VAL A 78 -35.23 -45.55 -50.58
C VAL A 78 -36.37 -45.44 -51.60
N PRO A 79 -36.17 -45.82 -52.87
CA PRO A 79 -37.24 -45.85 -53.86
C PRO A 79 -38.45 -46.67 -53.39
N ALA A 80 -39.67 -46.18 -53.62
CA ALA A 80 -40.90 -46.85 -53.16
C ALA A 80 -41.04 -48.29 -53.69
N ALA A 81 -40.50 -48.58 -54.89
CA ALA A 81 -40.46 -49.93 -55.47
C ALA A 81 -39.71 -50.96 -54.60
N LEU A 82 -38.80 -50.50 -53.74
CA LEU A 82 -38.01 -51.37 -52.84
C LEU A 82 -38.61 -51.45 -51.43
N ALA A 83 -39.66 -50.69 -51.13
CA ALA A 83 -40.25 -50.64 -49.79
C ALA A 83 -40.74 -52.01 -49.32
N GLN A 84 -41.29 -52.82 -50.24
CA GLN A 84 -41.74 -54.19 -49.94
C GLN A 84 -40.59 -55.15 -49.61
N ALA A 85 -39.37 -54.85 -50.07
CA ALA A 85 -38.18 -55.67 -49.81
C ALA A 85 -37.46 -55.29 -48.50
N LEU A 86 -37.86 -54.21 -47.81
CA LEU A 86 -37.18 -53.73 -46.61
C LEU A 86 -37.29 -54.69 -45.40
N PRO A 87 -38.45 -55.30 -45.10
CA PRO A 87 -38.57 -56.23 -43.99
C PRO A 87 -37.62 -57.42 -44.16
N GLY A 88 -36.75 -57.65 -43.18
CA GLY A 88 -35.84 -58.79 -43.14
C GLY A 88 -34.61 -58.73 -44.06
N ARG A 89 -34.52 -57.82 -45.05
CA ARG A 89 -33.37 -57.73 -45.98
C ARG A 89 -32.59 -56.41 -45.90
N THR A 90 -32.82 -55.62 -44.85
CA THR A 90 -32.17 -54.31 -44.67
C THR A 90 -31.05 -54.35 -43.63
N PHE A 91 -29.92 -53.74 -43.97
CA PHE A 91 -28.74 -53.62 -43.11
C PHE A 91 -28.26 -52.17 -43.06
N LEU A 92 -27.75 -51.75 -41.91
CA LEU A 92 -27.06 -50.48 -41.72
C LEU A 92 -25.55 -50.72 -41.74
N GLN A 93 -24.85 -50.10 -42.69
CA GLN A 93 -23.40 -50.12 -42.80
C GLN A 93 -22.80 -48.84 -42.20
N LEU A 94 -21.95 -49.01 -41.18
CA LEU A 94 -21.19 -47.94 -40.50
C LEU A 94 -19.70 -48.28 -40.57
N GLY A 95 -18.98 -47.63 -41.50
CA GLY A 95 -17.60 -48.00 -41.81
C GLY A 95 -17.50 -49.45 -42.31
N GLY A 96 -16.72 -50.28 -41.62
CA GLY A 96 -16.56 -51.70 -41.93
C GLY A 96 -17.61 -52.64 -41.33
N VAL A 97 -18.59 -52.13 -40.59
CA VAL A 97 -19.57 -52.94 -39.84
C VAL A 97 -20.93 -52.91 -40.51
N MET A 98 -21.59 -54.06 -40.55
CA MET A 98 -22.94 -54.22 -41.10
C MET A 98 -23.88 -54.78 -40.01
N VAL A 99 -24.98 -54.07 -39.73
CA VAL A 99 -25.95 -54.43 -38.68
C VAL A 99 -27.33 -54.60 -39.30
N ARG A 100 -28.00 -55.74 -39.09
CA ARG A 100 -29.35 -55.97 -39.62
C ARG A 100 -30.36 -55.09 -38.90
N LEU A 101 -31.24 -54.42 -39.65
CA LEU A 101 -32.27 -53.55 -39.10
C LEU A 101 -33.59 -54.32 -38.90
N PRO A 102 -34.25 -54.17 -37.74
CA PRO A 102 -35.58 -54.72 -37.51
C PRO A 102 -36.64 -53.82 -38.16
N VAL A 103 -36.74 -53.88 -39.49
CA VAL A 103 -37.78 -53.17 -40.22
C VAL A 103 -39.10 -53.93 -40.06
N GLY A 104 -40.08 -53.34 -39.37
CA GLY A 104 -41.41 -53.92 -39.21
C GLY A 104 -42.18 -53.98 -40.53
N GLU A 105 -43.16 -54.88 -40.61
CA GLU A 105 -44.08 -54.95 -41.76
C GLU A 105 -44.81 -53.61 -41.94
N VAL A 106 -44.82 -53.09 -43.16
CA VAL A 106 -45.58 -51.89 -43.51
C VAL A 106 -47.06 -52.26 -43.37
N PRO A 107 -47.83 -51.64 -42.47
CA PRO A 107 -49.25 -51.96 -42.33
C PRO A 107 -49.99 -51.55 -43.61
N THR A 108 -50.41 -52.53 -44.42
CA THR A 108 -51.05 -52.31 -45.72
C THR A 108 -52.58 -52.30 -45.69
N GLY A 109 -53.24 -52.22 -44.53
CA GLY A 109 -54.71 -52.27 -44.47
C GLY A 109 -55.34 -51.53 -43.29
N GLY A 110 -56.30 -50.64 -43.59
CA GLY A 110 -57.21 -50.04 -42.61
C GLY A 110 -57.31 -48.50 -42.67
N SER A 111 -57.76 -47.92 -43.79
CA SER A 111 -57.85 -46.46 -43.97
C SER A 111 -58.84 -45.79 -43.00
N ASP A 112 -59.96 -46.44 -42.67
CA ASP A 112 -61.06 -45.80 -41.91
C ASP A 112 -60.77 -45.62 -40.41
N VAL A 113 -60.20 -46.63 -39.74
CA VAL A 113 -59.88 -46.58 -38.30
C VAL A 113 -58.68 -45.67 -38.03
N LEU A 114 -57.78 -45.53 -39.01
CA LEU A 114 -56.64 -44.62 -38.92
C LEU A 114 -57.07 -43.16 -39.09
N GLU A 115 -58.11 -42.87 -39.87
CA GLU A 115 -58.63 -41.50 -40.02
C GLU A 115 -59.32 -41.00 -38.75
N GLU A 116 -60.16 -41.80 -38.09
CA GLU A 116 -60.73 -41.43 -36.78
C GLU A 116 -59.66 -41.26 -35.69
N ARG A 117 -58.64 -42.13 -35.70
CA ARG A 117 -57.53 -42.03 -34.73
C ARG A 117 -56.64 -40.82 -35.01
N ARG A 118 -56.44 -40.45 -36.27
CA ARG A 118 -55.75 -39.21 -36.66
C ARG A 118 -56.56 -37.98 -36.30
N ALA A 119 -57.89 -38.00 -36.47
CA ALA A 119 -58.75 -36.90 -36.07
C ALA A 119 -58.67 -36.66 -34.55
N ARG A 120 -58.86 -37.71 -33.72
CA ARG A 120 -58.69 -37.59 -32.25
C ARG A 120 -57.26 -37.23 -31.84
N GLY A 121 -56.26 -37.75 -32.55
CA GLY A 121 -54.86 -37.38 -32.34
C GLY A 121 -54.58 -35.91 -32.63
N SER A 122 -55.18 -35.36 -33.70
CA SER A 122 -55.04 -33.95 -34.08
C SER A 122 -55.73 -33.01 -33.09
N GLU A 123 -56.87 -33.42 -32.52
CA GLU A 123 -57.58 -32.65 -31.50
C GLU A 123 -56.80 -32.60 -30.18
N LEU A 124 -56.28 -33.75 -29.71
CA LEU A 124 -55.41 -33.81 -28.53
C LEU A 124 -54.10 -33.05 -28.75
N ALA A 125 -53.53 -33.09 -29.96
CA ALA A 125 -52.36 -32.32 -30.31
C ALA A 125 -52.64 -30.81 -30.30
N ALA A 126 -53.80 -30.38 -30.81
CA ALA A 126 -54.24 -28.98 -30.78
C ALA A 126 -54.50 -28.50 -29.35
N GLU A 127 -55.12 -29.33 -28.50
CA GLU A 127 -55.32 -29.01 -27.09
C GLU A 127 -54.00 -28.94 -26.32
N SER A 128 -53.09 -29.90 -26.55
CA SER A 128 -51.74 -29.88 -25.99
C SER A 128 -50.95 -28.64 -26.45
N ALA A 129 -51.08 -28.25 -27.71
CA ALA A 129 -50.48 -27.04 -28.25
C ALA A 129 -51.04 -25.78 -27.58
N ARG A 130 -52.37 -25.70 -27.36
CA ARG A 130 -53.00 -24.60 -26.63
C ARG A 130 -52.50 -24.50 -25.19
N ARG A 131 -52.40 -25.62 -24.47
CA ARG A 131 -51.86 -25.63 -23.09
C ARG A 131 -50.40 -25.19 -23.05
N ARG A 132 -49.57 -25.65 -24.00
CA ARG A 132 -48.17 -25.17 -24.12
C ARG A 132 -48.10 -23.68 -24.44
N ALA A 133 -48.98 -23.17 -25.30
CA ALA A 133 -49.00 -21.75 -25.63
C ALA A 133 -49.33 -20.89 -24.41
N VAL A 134 -50.30 -21.30 -23.59
CA VAL A 134 -50.63 -20.61 -22.32
C VAL A 134 -49.46 -20.66 -21.35
N ALA A 135 -48.85 -21.83 -21.14
CA ALA A 135 -47.70 -21.96 -20.24
C ALA A 135 -46.49 -21.13 -20.71
N LEU A 136 -46.24 -21.04 -22.02
CA LEU A 136 -45.20 -20.18 -22.56
C LEU A 136 -45.52 -18.69 -22.39
N ALA A 137 -46.80 -18.30 -22.53
CA ALA A 137 -47.21 -16.92 -22.28
C ALA A 137 -47.02 -16.51 -20.81
N GLU A 138 -47.35 -17.40 -19.86
CA GLU A 138 -47.09 -17.18 -18.43
C GLU A 138 -45.59 -17.07 -18.13
N GLU A 139 -44.77 -17.92 -18.75
CA GLU A 139 -43.32 -17.87 -18.62
C GLU A 139 -42.74 -16.56 -19.18
N VAL A 140 -43.23 -16.10 -20.33
CA VAL A 140 -42.81 -14.82 -20.92
C VAL A 140 -43.16 -13.66 -19.98
N MET A 141 -44.38 -13.61 -19.45
CA MET A 141 -44.77 -12.56 -18.48
C MET A 141 -43.91 -12.59 -17.21
N ARG A 142 -43.54 -13.77 -16.72
CA ARG A 142 -42.63 -13.89 -15.56
C ARG A 142 -41.25 -13.32 -15.89
N LEU A 143 -40.69 -13.69 -17.04
CA LEU A 143 -39.37 -13.20 -17.47
C LEU A 143 -39.37 -11.68 -17.72
N GLU A 144 -40.46 -11.13 -18.28
CA GLU A 144 -40.62 -9.67 -18.43
C GLU A 144 -40.62 -8.96 -17.08
N HIS A 145 -41.36 -9.49 -16.09
CA HIS A 145 -41.36 -8.94 -14.73
C HIS A 145 -39.98 -9.03 -14.06
N GLU A 146 -39.26 -10.14 -14.24
CA GLU A 146 -37.89 -10.29 -13.75
C GLU A 146 -36.91 -9.32 -14.42
N LEU A 147 -37.07 -9.09 -15.73
CA LEU A 147 -36.26 -8.14 -16.50
C LEU A 147 -36.49 -6.70 -16.01
N ASP A 148 -37.74 -6.31 -15.78
CA ASP A 148 -38.06 -4.99 -15.25
C ASP A 148 -37.56 -4.82 -13.81
N GLY A 149 -37.66 -5.87 -12.98
CA GLY A 149 -37.05 -5.90 -11.65
C GLY A 149 -35.52 -5.79 -11.68
N ALA A 150 -34.86 -6.42 -12.66
CA ALA A 150 -33.42 -6.29 -12.87
C ALA A 150 -33.02 -4.88 -13.33
N ARG A 151 -33.80 -4.27 -14.25
CA ARG A 151 -33.59 -2.90 -14.72
C ARG A 151 -33.69 -1.89 -13.59
N MET A 152 -34.74 -1.95 -12.76
CA MET A 152 -34.88 -1.06 -11.60
C MET A 152 -33.74 -1.23 -10.58
N ARG A 153 -33.25 -2.47 -10.38
CA ARG A 153 -32.09 -2.71 -9.51
C ARG A 153 -30.81 -2.10 -10.10
N SER A 154 -30.62 -2.21 -11.42
CA SER A 154 -29.49 -1.60 -12.12
C SER A 154 -29.52 -0.07 -11.99
N GLU A 155 -30.67 0.56 -12.28
CA GLU A 155 -30.83 2.01 -12.14
C GLU A 155 -30.57 2.50 -10.71
N ARG A 156 -31.02 1.76 -9.70
CA ARG A 156 -30.76 2.07 -8.29
C ARG A 156 -29.26 2.00 -7.97
N LEU A 157 -28.55 0.98 -8.46
CA LEU A 157 -27.10 0.87 -8.26
C LEU A 157 -26.34 1.99 -8.97
N TRP A 158 -26.75 2.34 -10.20
CA TRP A 158 -26.18 3.49 -10.92
C TRP A 158 -26.38 4.80 -10.16
N ALA A 159 -27.57 5.04 -9.61
CA ALA A 159 -27.82 6.22 -8.78
C ALA A 159 -26.94 6.26 -7.52
N GLN A 160 -26.71 5.10 -6.88
CA GLN A 160 -25.82 4.98 -5.72
C GLN A 160 -24.34 5.22 -6.09
N ILE A 161 -23.88 4.71 -7.23
CA ILE A 161 -22.52 4.93 -7.74
C ILE A 161 -22.33 6.43 -8.03
N ALA A 162 -23.24 7.04 -8.77
CA ALA A 162 -23.18 8.47 -9.08
C ALA A 162 -23.16 9.36 -7.82
N GLU A 163 -23.91 8.98 -6.78
CA GLU A 163 -23.90 9.68 -5.50
C GLU A 163 -22.57 9.51 -4.74
N ARG A 164 -21.99 8.30 -4.74
CA ARG A 164 -20.66 8.06 -4.16
C ARG A 164 -19.57 8.85 -4.89
N GLU A 165 -19.62 8.91 -6.22
CA GLU A 165 -18.70 9.71 -7.03
C GLU A 165 -18.83 11.21 -6.77
N ARG A 166 -20.05 11.73 -6.57
CA ARG A 166 -20.26 13.12 -6.16
C ARG A 166 -19.61 13.39 -4.79
N ARG A 167 -19.80 12.49 -3.82
CA ARG A 167 -19.18 12.62 -2.49
C ARG A 167 -17.66 12.55 -2.53
N LEU A 168 -17.10 11.67 -3.37
CA LEU A 168 -15.66 11.57 -3.57
C LEU A 168 -15.09 12.87 -4.16
N ARG A 169 -15.73 13.43 -5.20
CA ARG A 169 -15.30 14.72 -5.78
C ARG A 169 -15.32 15.86 -4.77
N VAL A 170 -16.36 15.95 -3.93
CA VAL A 170 -16.43 16.96 -2.86
C VAL A 170 -15.33 16.75 -1.82
N ALA A 171 -15.05 15.51 -1.43
CA ALA A 171 -13.98 15.19 -0.49
C ALA A 171 -12.59 15.51 -1.06
N GLU A 172 -12.36 15.22 -2.34
CA GLU A 172 -11.13 15.56 -3.05
C GLU A 172 -10.93 17.07 -3.14
N GLN A 173 -11.98 17.83 -3.48
CA GLN A 173 -11.95 19.30 -3.49
C GLN A 173 -11.63 19.87 -2.11
N HIS A 174 -12.24 19.32 -1.05
CA HIS A 174 -11.95 19.73 0.32
C HIS A 174 -10.50 19.45 0.70
N LEU A 175 -9.97 18.28 0.35
CA LEU A 175 -8.59 17.90 0.63
C LEU A 175 -7.59 18.75 -0.17
N HIS A 176 -7.92 19.12 -1.41
CA HIS A 176 -7.13 20.05 -2.21
C HIS A 176 -7.13 21.47 -1.61
N ALA A 177 -8.30 21.96 -1.16
CA ALA A 177 -8.41 23.24 -0.46
C ALA A 177 -7.61 23.25 0.85
N GLU A 178 -7.65 22.14 1.60
CA GLU A 178 -6.87 22.02 2.84
C GLU A 178 -5.36 22.00 2.57
N ARG A 179 -4.90 21.26 1.55
CA ARG A 179 -3.49 21.27 1.14
C ARG A 179 -3.03 22.66 0.71
N SER A 180 -3.85 23.37 -0.07
CA SER A 180 -3.55 24.73 -0.51
C SER A 180 -3.41 25.69 0.68
N ARG A 181 -4.35 25.62 1.63
CA ARG A 181 -4.30 26.41 2.87
C ARG A 181 -3.07 26.08 3.74
N ARG A 182 -2.66 24.81 3.80
CA ARG A 182 -1.43 24.41 4.51
C ARG A 182 -0.19 24.98 3.84
N ALA A 183 -0.13 24.97 2.51
CA ALA A 183 0.98 25.54 1.75
C ALA A 183 1.08 27.07 1.96
N GLU A 184 -0.05 27.79 1.93
CA GLU A 184 -0.11 29.23 2.24
C GLU A 184 0.43 29.53 3.65
N VAL A 185 -0.04 28.79 4.66
CA VAL A 185 0.43 28.97 6.05
C VAL A 185 1.93 28.66 6.18
N GLU A 186 2.44 27.64 5.49
CA GLU A 186 3.87 27.32 5.49
C GLU A 186 4.71 28.43 4.83
N GLU A 187 4.22 29.01 3.74
CA GLU A 187 4.85 30.16 3.09
C GLU A 187 4.87 31.40 4.00
N GLU A 188 3.75 31.69 4.68
CA GLU A 188 3.67 32.78 5.65
C GLU A 188 4.63 32.57 6.83
N LEU A 189 4.68 31.37 7.40
CA LEU A 189 5.63 31.02 8.47
C LEU A 189 7.08 31.16 7.99
N SER A 190 7.37 30.76 6.76
CA SER A 190 8.69 30.91 6.15
C SER A 190 9.06 32.37 5.93
N ARG A 191 8.10 33.22 5.55
CA ARG A 191 8.27 34.67 5.42
C ARG A 191 8.56 35.32 6.78
N VAL A 192 7.75 35.01 7.81
CA VAL A 192 7.93 35.53 9.17
C VAL A 192 9.26 35.06 9.77
N SER A 193 9.63 33.80 9.56
CA SER A 193 10.91 33.25 10.02
C SER A 193 12.11 33.97 9.38
N ARG A 194 12.08 34.22 8.06
CA ARG A 194 13.12 34.98 7.37
C ARG A 194 13.22 36.42 7.87
N ALA A 195 12.09 37.10 8.08
CA ALA A 195 12.06 38.44 8.65
C ALA A 195 12.68 38.47 10.06
N ALA A 196 12.30 37.52 10.92
CA ALA A 196 12.86 37.40 12.27
C ALA A 196 14.37 37.08 12.27
N GLN A 197 14.84 36.26 11.33
CA GLN A 197 16.27 35.98 11.17
C GLN A 197 17.05 37.24 10.75
N HIS A 198 16.54 37.98 9.77
CA HIS A 198 17.12 39.25 9.35
C HIS A 198 17.19 40.26 10.50
N ASP A 199 16.11 40.40 11.29
CA ASP A 199 16.10 41.27 12.47
C ASP A 199 17.13 40.86 13.52
N LEU A 200 17.28 39.55 13.77
CA LEU A 200 18.30 39.02 14.68
C LEU A 200 19.72 39.31 14.19
N GLU A 201 19.97 39.20 12.89
CA GLU A 201 21.26 39.54 12.28
C GLU A 201 21.54 41.04 12.38
N ALA A 202 20.54 41.89 12.11
CA ALA A 202 20.65 43.34 12.29
C ALA A 202 20.97 43.72 13.74
N LEU A 203 20.30 43.10 14.72
CA LEU A 203 20.58 43.30 16.14
C LEU A 203 21.99 42.84 16.52
N ARG A 204 22.46 41.68 16.02
CA ARG A 204 23.84 41.21 16.23
C ARG A 204 24.86 42.18 15.64
N GLY A 205 24.60 42.71 14.45
CA GLY A 205 25.42 43.75 13.83
C GLY A 205 25.53 45.01 14.68
N ARG A 206 24.40 45.45 15.28
CA ARG A 206 24.36 46.60 16.19
C ARG A 206 25.14 46.35 17.48
N VAL A 207 25.03 45.16 18.08
CA VAL A 207 25.81 44.78 19.26
C VAL A 207 27.31 44.78 18.94
N ALA A 208 27.73 44.19 17.82
CA ALA A 208 29.14 44.19 17.40
C ALA A 208 29.69 45.61 17.15
N LYS A 209 28.85 46.52 16.64
CA LYS A 209 29.22 47.94 16.50
C LYS A 209 29.44 48.60 17.86
N LEU A 210 28.51 48.44 18.81
CA LEU A 210 28.63 48.98 20.17
C LEU A 210 29.86 48.41 20.91
N GLU A 211 30.16 47.12 20.74
CA GLU A 211 31.37 46.51 21.32
C GLU A 211 32.68 47.09 20.74
N ARG A 212 32.68 47.47 19.45
CA ARG A 212 33.83 48.17 18.85
C ARG A 212 33.96 49.60 19.39
N GLU A 213 32.85 50.31 19.54
CA GLU A 213 32.82 51.65 20.14
C GLU A 213 33.30 51.63 21.59
N LEU A 214 32.81 50.69 22.41
CA LEU A 214 33.29 50.50 23.79
C LEU A 214 34.80 50.19 23.84
N ARG A 215 35.31 49.35 22.94
CA ARG A 215 36.76 49.08 22.84
C ARG A 215 37.56 50.32 22.44
N ARG A 216 37.05 51.15 21.53
CA ARG A 216 37.68 52.42 21.16
C ARG A 216 37.72 53.40 22.32
N MET A 217 36.60 53.55 23.05
CA MET A 217 36.54 54.43 24.22
C MET A 217 37.50 53.98 25.33
N ARG A 218 37.61 52.67 25.58
CA ARG A 218 38.60 52.14 26.54
C ARG A 218 40.03 52.48 26.15
N ARG A 219 40.42 52.25 24.89
CA ARG A 219 41.75 52.62 24.40
C ARG A 219 42.03 54.11 24.56
N ALA A 220 41.05 54.97 24.28
CA ALA A 220 41.21 56.41 24.47
C ALA A 220 41.42 56.80 25.94
N VAL A 221 40.75 56.10 26.87
CA VAL A 221 40.98 56.27 28.32
C VAL A 221 42.38 55.78 28.70
N ASP A 222 42.79 54.60 28.26
CA ASP A 222 44.13 54.05 28.54
C ASP A 222 45.23 54.99 27.99
N GLU A 223 45.04 55.54 26.79
CA GLU A 223 45.94 56.54 26.18
C GLU A 223 45.99 57.84 27.00
N ALA A 224 44.85 58.34 27.47
CA ALA A 224 44.80 59.52 28.33
C ALA A 224 45.49 59.29 29.68
N GLU A 225 45.31 58.13 30.28
CA GLU A 225 46.00 57.72 31.51
C GLU A 225 47.53 57.62 31.29
N HIS A 226 47.97 57.05 30.16
CA HIS A 226 49.39 57.01 29.80
C HIS A 226 49.99 58.41 29.60
N LEU A 227 49.27 59.32 28.94
CA LEU A 227 49.72 60.72 28.77
C LEU A 227 49.79 61.46 30.11
N ALA A 228 48.81 61.27 31.00
CA ALA A 228 48.82 61.86 32.34
C ALA A 228 50.01 61.35 33.16
N ALA A 229 50.27 60.04 33.16
CA ALA A 229 51.42 59.45 33.84
C ALA A 229 52.76 59.95 33.28
N ALA A 230 52.87 60.14 31.97
CA ALA A 230 54.06 60.71 31.33
C ALA A 230 54.28 62.17 31.73
N ALA A 231 53.20 62.98 31.80
CA ALA A 231 53.27 64.36 32.27
C ALA A 231 53.71 64.45 33.74
N GLU A 232 53.17 63.61 34.62
CA GLU A 232 53.59 63.53 36.02
C GLU A 232 55.05 63.11 36.18
N ALA A 233 55.53 62.17 35.37
CA ALA A 233 56.94 61.77 35.37
C ALA A 233 57.86 62.92 34.93
N ALA A 234 57.48 63.65 33.88
CA ALA A 234 58.20 64.82 33.42
C ALA A 234 58.24 65.95 34.47
N CYS A 235 57.12 66.19 35.18
CA CYS A 235 57.09 67.13 36.30
C CYS A 235 58.07 66.71 37.42
N ARG A 236 58.08 65.43 37.80
CA ARG A 236 59.02 64.90 38.81
C ARG A 236 60.49 65.00 38.38
N ASP A 237 60.78 64.82 37.10
CA ASP A 237 62.13 65.02 36.57
C ASP A 237 62.56 66.48 36.59
N ALA A 238 61.65 67.40 36.25
CA ALA A 238 61.88 68.83 36.34
C ALA A 238 62.12 69.27 37.79
N GLU A 239 61.31 68.79 38.74
CA GLU A 239 61.50 69.02 40.18
C GLU A 239 62.84 68.50 40.66
N ARG A 240 63.24 67.27 40.27
CA ARG A 240 64.56 66.71 40.61
C ARG A 240 65.70 67.58 40.09
N ARG A 241 65.63 68.04 38.83
CA ARG A 241 66.63 68.95 38.24
C ARG A 241 66.69 70.30 38.96
N LEU A 242 65.56 70.82 39.42
CA LEU A 242 65.53 72.06 40.21
C LEU A 242 66.13 71.84 41.61
N ALA A 243 65.80 70.74 42.29
CA ALA A 243 66.36 70.39 43.59
C ALA A 243 67.89 70.14 43.51
N GLU A 244 68.35 69.52 42.43
CA GLU A 244 69.77 69.26 42.18
C GLU A 244 70.55 70.56 41.90
N ARG A 245 69.92 71.54 41.21
CA ARG A 245 70.47 72.90 41.04
C ARG A 245 70.42 73.75 42.33
N ALA A 246 69.44 73.51 43.19
CA ALA A 246 69.27 74.24 44.45
C ALA A 246 70.13 73.69 45.59
N ARG A 247 70.98 72.69 45.34
CA ARG A 247 71.91 72.11 46.32
C ARG A 247 73.23 72.90 46.29
N PRO A 248 73.47 73.86 47.21
CA PRO A 248 74.75 74.57 47.26
C PRO A 248 75.87 73.60 47.68
N PRO A 249 77.09 73.74 47.13
CA PRO A 249 78.25 72.98 47.58
C PRO A 249 78.62 73.42 49.00
N HIS A 250 78.82 72.46 49.89
CA HIS A 250 79.14 72.70 51.30
C HIS A 250 80.36 73.64 51.46
N ALA A 251 80.15 74.73 52.21
CA ALA A 251 81.18 75.34 53.05
C ALA A 251 80.75 75.15 54.50
N GLU A 252 81.65 74.54 55.26
CA GLU A 252 81.53 74.22 56.68
C GLU A 252 81.56 75.49 57.55
N THR A 253 81.20 75.31 58.83
CA THR A 253 81.42 76.14 60.02
C THR A 253 80.38 77.18 60.49
N ASN A 254 79.92 76.89 61.72
CA ASN A 254 79.68 77.78 62.87
C ASN A 254 78.36 78.56 63.01
N SER A 255 77.52 78.02 63.92
CA SER A 255 77.12 78.62 65.21
C SER A 255 77.17 80.15 65.32
N ILE A 256 76.01 80.80 65.50
CA ILE A 256 75.60 81.55 66.71
C ILE A 256 74.19 82.15 66.52
N GLU A 257 73.39 81.96 67.58
CA GLU A 257 72.19 82.69 68.05
C GLU A 257 71.59 83.83 67.21
N PHE A 258 70.26 83.77 66.99
CA PHE A 258 69.37 84.81 67.53
C PHE A 258 67.94 84.29 67.78
N LYS A 259 67.47 84.55 68.99
CA LYS A 259 66.14 84.24 69.54
C LYS A 259 65.13 85.35 69.18
N LEU A 260 63.84 85.04 69.44
CA LEU A 260 62.63 85.90 69.57
C LEU A 260 61.83 86.06 68.27
N LEU A 261 60.54 85.67 68.16
CA LEU A 261 59.45 85.61 69.15
C LEU A 261 58.34 84.59 68.78
N ARG A 262 57.89 83.88 69.83
CA ARG A 262 56.51 83.52 70.23
C ARG A 262 55.46 83.14 69.15
N ALA A 263 54.95 81.91 69.24
CA ALA A 263 53.71 81.58 69.99
C ALA A 263 53.08 80.27 69.46
N THR A 264 53.18 79.20 70.25
CA THR A 264 52.21 78.08 70.29
C THR A 264 50.94 78.55 71.02
N PRO A 265 49.76 77.88 70.99
CA PRO A 265 49.59 76.43 70.78
C PRO A 265 48.27 75.94 70.12
N SER A 266 48.20 74.61 69.96
CA SER A 266 47.02 73.76 70.24
C SER A 266 45.84 73.65 69.26
N ALA A 267 45.38 72.38 69.18
CA ALA A 267 44.02 71.91 68.92
C ALA A 267 43.48 71.87 67.48
N SER A 268 43.40 70.63 66.96
CA SER A 268 42.29 70.14 66.13
C SER A 268 40.98 70.27 66.95
N PRO A 269 39.80 70.61 66.39
CA PRO A 269 39.11 69.76 65.41
C PRO A 269 38.19 70.50 64.41
N ALA A 270 37.44 69.70 63.64
CA ALA A 270 36.14 69.99 63.03
C ALA A 270 36.09 70.52 61.58
N ARG A 271 35.48 69.66 60.74
CA ARG A 271 34.43 69.96 59.75
C ARG A 271 33.89 71.40 59.84
N ASP A 272 33.95 72.15 58.74
CA ASP A 272 32.76 72.45 57.93
C ASP A 272 33.07 73.27 56.67
N ALA A 273 32.29 72.94 55.63
CA ALA A 273 31.77 73.81 54.57
C ALA A 273 32.72 74.72 53.78
N LEU A 274 33.03 74.29 52.55
CA LEU A 274 33.14 75.18 51.40
C LEU A 274 32.17 74.77 50.29
N PRO A 275 31.65 75.73 49.51
CA PRO A 275 30.38 75.59 48.80
C PRO A 275 30.56 74.94 47.43
N PHE A 276 29.95 73.77 47.24
CA PHE A 276 29.65 73.21 45.92
C PHE A 276 28.50 74.01 45.29
N GLY A 277 28.82 75.19 44.76
CA GLY A 277 27.87 76.09 44.12
C GLY A 277 28.22 76.31 42.66
N ALA A 278 27.88 75.33 41.81
CA ALA A 278 27.50 75.48 40.39
C ALA A 278 27.70 74.13 39.69
N THR A 279 26.82 73.16 39.96
CA THR A 279 26.52 72.14 38.96
C THR A 279 25.97 72.87 37.75
N SER A 280 26.82 72.95 36.72
CA SER A 280 26.54 73.54 35.43
C SER A 280 25.15 73.10 34.95
N ALA A 281 24.43 73.99 34.29
CA ALA A 281 23.19 73.65 33.59
C ALA A 281 23.40 72.41 32.68
N ALA A 282 24.63 72.21 32.18
CA ALA A 282 25.04 71.04 31.41
C ALA A 282 24.92 69.70 32.20
N ASP A 283 25.31 69.67 33.47
CA ASP A 283 25.25 68.44 34.28
C ASP A 283 23.82 68.05 34.63
N ARG A 284 22.95 69.04 34.87
CA ARG A 284 21.51 68.80 35.05
C ARG A 284 20.83 68.33 33.78
N THR A 285 21.23 68.85 32.61
CA THR A 285 20.73 68.34 31.32
C THR A 285 21.26 66.94 31.00
N ALA A 286 22.51 66.63 31.36
CA ALA A 286 23.10 65.31 31.15
C ALA A 286 22.42 64.24 32.01
N LEU A 287 22.19 64.54 33.31
CA LEU A 287 21.48 63.62 34.21
C LEU A 287 20.01 63.45 33.80
N ALA A 288 19.34 64.52 33.35
CA ALA A 288 17.97 64.45 32.86
C ALA A 288 17.87 63.62 31.56
N LEU A 289 18.84 63.75 30.65
CA LEU A 289 18.91 62.96 29.42
C LEU A 289 19.20 61.48 29.73
N GLU A 290 20.10 61.19 30.66
CA GLU A 290 20.42 59.83 31.10
C GLU A 290 19.21 59.16 31.77
N MET A 291 18.48 59.87 32.64
CA MET A 291 17.23 59.38 33.22
C MET A 291 16.14 59.20 32.16
N ALA A 292 16.04 60.07 31.16
CA ALA A 292 15.10 59.93 30.05
C ALA A 292 15.43 58.72 29.16
N MET A 293 16.71 58.48 28.86
CA MET A 293 17.17 57.32 28.11
C MET A 293 16.97 56.02 28.87
N THR A 294 17.16 56.02 30.20
CA THR A 294 16.93 54.83 31.03
C THR A 294 15.43 54.50 31.09
N ARG A 295 14.57 55.51 31.28
CA ARG A 295 13.10 55.33 31.22
C ARG A 295 12.63 54.87 29.83
N ALA A 296 13.19 55.41 28.75
CA ALA A 296 12.85 54.98 27.39
C ALA A 296 13.33 53.54 27.11
N ARG A 297 14.50 53.16 27.65
CA ARG A 297 15.07 51.81 27.51
C ARG A 297 14.29 50.76 28.29
N ASP A 298 13.68 51.13 29.42
CA ASP A 298 12.83 50.25 30.21
C ASP A 298 11.37 50.22 29.71
N ALA A 299 10.89 51.28 29.05
CA ALA A 299 9.52 51.36 28.52
C ALA A 299 9.31 50.52 27.24
N LEU A 300 10.30 50.47 26.34
CA LEU A 300 10.24 49.71 25.08
C LEU A 300 10.05 48.19 25.23
N PRO A 301 10.80 47.47 26.09
CA PRO A 301 10.59 46.04 26.29
C PRO A 301 9.25 45.73 26.96
N ASN A 302 8.76 46.61 27.85
CA ASN A 302 7.46 46.43 28.51
C ASN A 302 6.29 46.62 27.55
N ALA A 303 6.36 47.61 26.65
CA ALA A 303 5.33 47.80 25.62
C ALA A 303 5.28 46.63 24.63
N ARG A 304 6.43 46.08 24.24
CA ARG A 304 6.49 44.91 23.35
C ARG A 304 6.03 43.63 24.05
N ALA A 305 6.34 43.46 25.33
CA ALA A 305 5.83 42.35 26.13
C ALA A 305 4.30 42.41 26.25
N ALA A 306 3.73 43.59 26.54
CA ALA A 306 2.28 43.78 26.60
C ALA A 306 1.59 43.51 25.25
N ALA A 307 2.18 43.93 24.13
CA ALA A 307 1.65 43.64 22.81
C ALA A 307 1.66 42.13 22.49
N LEU A 308 2.74 41.42 22.84
CA LEU A 308 2.82 39.96 22.67
C LEU A 308 1.87 39.20 23.60
N GLU A 309 1.66 39.69 24.82
CA GLU A 309 0.66 39.13 25.74
C GLU A 309 -0.76 39.31 25.20
N ALA A 310 -1.06 40.45 24.59
CA ALA A 310 -2.35 40.70 23.92
C ALA A 310 -2.53 39.79 22.68
N GLU A 311 -1.50 39.62 21.84
CA GLU A 311 -1.56 38.69 20.71
C GLU A 311 -1.73 37.23 21.17
N LEU A 312 -1.06 36.81 22.24
CA LEU A 312 -1.23 35.48 22.82
C LEU A 312 -2.62 35.28 23.43
N ALA A 313 -3.21 36.30 24.03
CA ALA A 313 -4.58 36.25 24.52
C ALA A 313 -5.57 36.09 23.35
N ALA A 314 -5.43 36.90 22.29
CA ALA A 314 -6.25 36.79 21.09
C ALA A 314 -6.13 35.41 20.40
N ALA A 315 -4.92 34.87 20.30
CA ALA A 315 -4.70 33.54 19.74
C ALA A 315 -5.34 32.42 20.59
N ARG A 316 -5.35 32.56 21.92
CA ARG A 316 -6.04 31.61 22.82
C ARG A 316 -7.55 31.68 22.65
N GLU A 317 -8.11 32.87 22.57
CA GLU A 317 -9.55 33.06 22.31
C GLU A 317 -9.97 32.45 20.97
N GLU A 318 -9.16 32.59 19.91
CA GLU A 318 -9.44 31.98 18.60
C GLU A 318 -9.39 30.44 18.67
N ILE A 319 -8.41 29.87 19.39
CA ILE A 319 -8.34 28.40 19.59
C ILE A 319 -9.56 27.90 20.37
N GLU A 320 -10.01 28.61 21.40
CA GLU A 320 -11.22 28.26 22.14
C GLU A 320 -12.48 28.41 21.28
N ALA A 321 -12.55 29.42 20.42
CA ALA A 321 -13.63 29.57 19.44
C ALA A 321 -13.64 28.42 18.42
N GLN A 322 -12.47 27.96 17.97
CA GLN A 322 -12.36 26.77 17.11
C GLN A 322 -12.82 25.50 17.83
N ARG A 323 -12.40 25.28 19.09
CA ARG A 323 -12.88 24.14 19.88
C ARG A 323 -14.39 24.15 20.04
N ARG A 324 -14.98 25.29 20.37
CA ARG A 324 -16.45 25.45 20.42
C ARG A 324 -17.14 25.14 19.09
N ARG A 325 -16.53 25.52 17.95
CA ARG A 325 -17.05 25.15 16.61
C ARG A 325 -16.97 23.64 16.36
N SER A 326 -15.85 23.01 16.70
CA SER A 326 -15.69 21.56 16.59
C SER A 326 -16.66 20.80 17.49
N ASP A 327 -16.83 21.21 18.74
CA ASP A 327 -17.76 20.58 19.69
C ASP A 327 -19.21 20.64 19.17
N ARG A 328 -19.61 21.78 18.58
CA ARG A 328 -20.93 21.90 17.91
C ARG A 328 -21.05 20.97 16.71
N ALA A 329 -20.00 20.84 15.91
CA ALA A 329 -20.01 19.94 14.75
C ALA A 329 -20.15 18.48 15.19
N TYR A 330 -19.41 18.05 16.22
CA TYR A 330 -19.55 16.71 16.79
C TYR A 330 -20.94 16.46 17.39
N ALA A 331 -21.49 17.44 18.11
CA ALA A 331 -22.86 17.34 18.63
C ALA A 331 -23.89 17.20 17.50
N ALA A 332 -23.73 17.95 16.39
CA ALA A 332 -24.61 17.82 15.23
C ALA A 332 -24.50 16.44 14.55
N ILE A 333 -23.29 15.87 14.47
CA ILE A 333 -23.08 14.52 13.93
C ILE A 333 -23.80 13.47 14.79
N GLU A 334 -23.77 13.60 16.12
CA GLU A 334 -24.49 12.69 17.01
C GLU A 334 -26.01 12.78 16.83
N VAL A 335 -26.57 13.98 16.63
CA VAL A 335 -28.00 14.13 16.29
C VAL A 335 -28.34 13.36 15.00
N VAL A 336 -27.54 13.52 13.95
CA VAL A 336 -27.75 12.81 12.68
C VAL A 336 -27.64 11.29 12.84
N ARG A 337 -26.72 10.80 13.69
CA ARG A 337 -26.62 9.36 13.99
C ARG A 337 -27.87 8.84 14.69
N VAL A 338 -28.43 9.59 15.63
CA VAL A 338 -29.69 9.22 16.31
C VAL A 338 -30.84 9.19 15.31
N GLU A 339 -30.98 10.19 14.45
CA GLU A 339 -32.01 10.24 13.40
C GLU A 339 -31.87 9.07 12.42
N LEU A 340 -30.65 8.76 11.97
CA LEU A 340 -30.37 7.60 11.12
C LEU A 340 -30.69 6.28 11.84
N GLY A 341 -30.43 6.19 13.15
CA GLY A 341 -30.82 5.04 13.97
C GLY A 341 -32.34 4.86 14.03
N GLN A 342 -33.10 5.96 14.16
CA GLN A 342 -34.57 5.94 14.15
C GLN A 342 -35.14 5.58 12.78
N LEU A 343 -34.54 6.05 11.69
CA LEU A 343 -34.91 5.67 10.33
C LEU A 343 -34.55 4.21 10.00
N SER A 344 -33.45 3.71 10.56
CA SER A 344 -33.02 2.32 10.39
C SER A 344 -33.80 1.34 11.26
N ALA A 345 -34.34 1.80 12.39
CA ALA A 345 -35.31 1.06 13.19
C ALA A 345 -36.67 1.13 12.50
N GLY A 346 -36.80 0.38 11.39
CA GLY A 346 -38.05 0.25 10.65
C GLY A 346 -39.23 -0.14 11.59
N PRO A 347 -40.46 0.22 11.21
CA PRO A 347 -41.63 0.05 12.07
C PRO A 347 -41.74 -1.40 12.56
N PRO A 348 -42.02 -1.62 13.86
CA PRO A 348 -42.05 -2.97 14.43
C PRO A 348 -43.06 -3.80 13.64
N ALA A 349 -42.58 -4.94 13.14
CA ALA A 349 -43.37 -5.89 12.38
C ALA A 349 -44.67 -6.17 13.13
N ARG A 350 -45.80 -5.78 12.53
CA ARG A 350 -47.13 -6.13 13.05
C ARG A 350 -47.20 -7.64 13.14
N ALA A 351 -47.33 -8.13 14.37
CA ALA A 351 -47.59 -9.52 14.67
C ALA A 351 -48.92 -9.93 14.02
N SER A 352 -48.85 -10.78 12.98
CA SER A 352 -50.01 -11.50 12.48
C SER A 352 -50.36 -12.61 13.49
N PRO A 353 -51.62 -12.71 13.96
CA PRO A 353 -52.04 -13.75 14.88
C PRO A 353 -52.44 -15.03 14.11
N HIS A 354 -52.04 -16.17 14.69
CA HIS A 354 -52.62 -17.51 14.60
C HIS A 354 -53.10 -18.11 13.26
N ALA A 355 -52.43 -19.20 12.85
CA ALA A 355 -53.10 -20.39 12.34
C ALA A 355 -52.38 -21.67 12.82
N ALA A 356 -53.17 -22.65 13.24
CA ALA A 356 -52.83 -23.87 13.96
C ALA A 356 -52.14 -24.96 13.08
N PRO A 357 -51.62 -26.06 13.66
CA PRO A 357 -50.77 -27.01 12.96
C PRO A 357 -51.59 -28.10 12.27
N LEU A 358 -51.38 -28.30 10.97
CA LEU A 358 -51.76 -29.54 10.30
C LEU A 358 -50.51 -30.31 9.90
N ARG A 359 -50.36 -31.48 10.53
CA ARG A 359 -49.54 -32.58 10.04
C ARG A 359 -50.06 -32.98 8.66
N GLY A 360 -49.16 -33.07 7.70
CA GLY A 360 -49.44 -33.65 6.39
C GLY A 360 -48.16 -33.75 5.60
N SER A 361 -47.61 -34.97 5.54
CA SER A 361 -46.67 -35.41 4.52
C SER A 361 -47.09 -34.88 3.15
N PHE A 362 -46.16 -34.34 2.35
CA PHE A 362 -45.93 -34.75 0.96
C PHE A 362 -44.62 -34.14 0.45
N SER A 363 -43.95 -34.97 -0.35
CA SER A 363 -42.72 -34.69 -1.08
C SER A 363 -42.81 -33.39 -1.89
N SER A 364 -41.81 -32.53 -1.75
CA SER A 364 -41.50 -31.49 -2.73
C SER A 364 -40.20 -31.85 -3.42
N THR A 365 -40.32 -32.15 -4.71
CA THR A 365 -39.24 -32.24 -5.68
C THR A 365 -38.98 -30.86 -6.28
N ALA A 366 -37.73 -30.66 -6.70
CA ALA A 366 -37.16 -29.52 -7.45
C ALA A 366 -36.69 -28.33 -6.58
N SER A 367 -35.55 -27.68 -6.83
CA SER A 367 -34.41 -27.90 -7.72
C SER A 367 -33.53 -26.67 -7.54
N ALA A 368 -32.33 -26.82 -6.96
CA ALA A 368 -31.18 -25.94 -7.16
C ALA A 368 -29.98 -26.54 -6.39
N ALA A 369 -29.51 -27.69 -6.88
CA ALA A 369 -28.25 -28.28 -6.45
C ALA A 369 -27.16 -27.86 -7.44
N SER A 370 -26.25 -27.00 -6.98
CA SER A 370 -24.90 -26.87 -7.53
C SER A 370 -24.16 -28.17 -7.23
N GLN A 371 -23.92 -28.99 -8.25
CA GLN A 371 -23.14 -30.22 -8.12
C GLN A 371 -21.64 -29.88 -8.19
N ASP A 372 -20.96 -30.11 -7.08
CA ASP A 372 -19.54 -30.48 -7.05
C ASP A 372 -19.38 -31.78 -7.85
N GLU A 373 -18.76 -31.68 -9.02
CA GLU A 373 -18.35 -32.82 -9.84
C GLU A 373 -17.01 -33.35 -9.29
N PRO A 374 -16.90 -34.62 -8.86
CA PRO A 374 -15.61 -35.18 -8.48
C PRO A 374 -14.74 -35.30 -9.74
N VAL A 375 -13.59 -34.63 -9.73
CA VAL A 375 -12.56 -34.70 -10.78
C VAL A 375 -12.18 -36.17 -11.00
N GLN A 376 -12.65 -36.72 -12.12
CA GLN A 376 -12.39 -38.12 -12.50
C GLN A 376 -10.90 -38.29 -12.80
N ALA A 377 -10.18 -39.03 -11.94
CA ALA A 377 -8.75 -39.35 -12.09
C ALA A 377 -8.41 -39.94 -13.48
N GLU A 378 -9.35 -40.63 -14.11
CA GLU A 378 -9.21 -41.20 -15.45
C GLU A 378 -9.13 -40.14 -16.56
N ARG A 379 -9.79 -38.98 -16.40
CA ARG A 379 -9.67 -37.85 -17.34
C ARG A 379 -8.30 -37.20 -17.29
N LEU A 380 -7.69 -37.16 -16.11
CA LEU A 380 -6.34 -36.63 -15.90
C LEU A 380 -5.28 -37.58 -16.48
N SER A 381 -5.47 -38.89 -16.29
CA SER A 381 -4.65 -39.93 -16.92
C SER A 381 -4.76 -39.93 -18.45
N ALA A 382 -5.97 -39.75 -18.99
CA ALA A 382 -6.20 -39.67 -20.43
C ALA A 382 -5.72 -38.35 -21.07
N ALA A 383 -5.58 -37.28 -20.28
CA ALA A 383 -4.95 -36.04 -20.71
C ALA A 383 -3.42 -36.17 -20.73
N LEU A 384 -2.81 -36.80 -19.71
CA LEU A 384 -1.38 -37.09 -19.66
C LEU A 384 -0.94 -38.08 -20.75
N ALA A 385 -1.77 -39.07 -21.09
CA ALA A 385 -1.50 -39.99 -22.20
C ALA A 385 -1.52 -39.26 -23.55
N ARG A 386 -2.48 -38.35 -23.77
CA ARG A 386 -2.53 -37.51 -24.99
C ARG A 386 -1.36 -36.55 -25.10
N LEU A 387 -0.86 -36.03 -23.98
CA LEU A 387 0.34 -35.19 -23.96
C LEU A 387 1.61 -35.98 -24.30
N ARG A 388 1.69 -37.25 -23.88
CA ARG A 388 2.80 -38.16 -24.26
C ARG A 388 2.77 -38.56 -25.73
N ASP A 389 1.58 -38.80 -26.31
CA ASP A 389 1.46 -39.14 -27.73
C ASP A 389 1.70 -37.93 -28.66
N GLN A 390 1.46 -36.69 -28.19
CA GLN A 390 1.78 -35.47 -28.95
C GLN A 390 3.27 -35.09 -28.90
N ALA A 391 4.00 -35.56 -27.88
CA ALA A 391 5.45 -35.46 -27.84
C ALA A 391 6.05 -36.63 -28.64
N GLY A 392 6.28 -36.41 -29.94
CA GLY A 392 6.90 -37.42 -30.81
C GLY A 392 8.21 -38.00 -30.25
N PRO A 393 8.62 -39.21 -30.68
CA PRO A 393 9.77 -39.91 -30.14
C PRO A 393 11.04 -39.09 -30.37
N ILE A 394 11.59 -38.52 -29.30
CA ILE A 394 12.92 -37.92 -29.28
C ILE A 394 13.91 -39.08 -29.49
N ALA A 395 14.43 -39.19 -30.71
CA ALA A 395 15.46 -40.14 -31.07
C ALA A 395 16.70 -39.95 -30.17
N ASP A 396 17.12 -41.03 -29.51
CA ASP A 396 18.45 -41.29 -28.95
C ASP A 396 19.22 -40.07 -28.43
N ALA A 397 18.67 -39.40 -27.41
CA ALA A 397 19.49 -38.65 -26.46
C ALA A 397 19.87 -39.60 -25.33
N ALA A 398 21.17 -39.93 -25.27
CA ALA A 398 21.81 -40.64 -24.16
C ALA A 398 21.27 -40.17 -22.80
N PRO A 399 21.17 -41.05 -21.78
CA PRO A 399 20.53 -40.73 -20.51
C PRO A 399 21.17 -39.49 -19.88
N ILE A 400 20.50 -38.35 -20.04
CA ILE A 400 20.79 -37.14 -19.31
C ILE A 400 20.42 -37.49 -17.88
N ARG A 401 21.45 -37.85 -17.09
CA ARG A 401 21.35 -37.91 -15.64
C ARG A 401 20.67 -36.61 -15.21
N PRO A 402 19.56 -36.66 -14.44
CA PRO A 402 19.02 -35.46 -13.85
C PRO A 402 20.16 -34.84 -13.05
N VAL A 403 20.69 -33.73 -13.56
CA VAL A 403 21.60 -32.89 -12.81
C VAL A 403 20.68 -32.28 -11.76
N GLU A 404 20.53 -32.98 -10.63
CA GLU A 404 20.18 -32.39 -9.36
C GLU A 404 21.21 -31.29 -9.14
N SER A 405 20.87 -30.13 -9.69
CA SER A 405 21.59 -28.89 -9.54
C SER A 405 21.29 -28.50 -8.10
N THR A 406 21.96 -29.16 -7.16
CA THR A 406 21.98 -28.73 -5.77
C THR A 406 22.46 -27.28 -5.86
N PRO A 407 21.58 -26.29 -5.57
CA PRO A 407 21.91 -24.90 -5.79
C PRO A 407 23.13 -24.61 -4.92
N ARG A 408 24.28 -24.49 -5.58
CA ARG A 408 25.54 -24.16 -4.94
C ARG A 408 25.30 -22.79 -4.33
N ALA A 409 25.27 -22.74 -3.00
CA ALA A 409 25.05 -21.52 -2.23
C ALA A 409 26.17 -20.53 -2.50
N ALA A 410 26.10 -19.84 -3.64
CA ALA A 410 26.95 -18.72 -3.97
C ALA A 410 26.71 -17.67 -2.89
N ALA A 411 27.79 -17.08 -2.38
CA ALA A 411 27.72 -16.12 -1.31
C ALA A 411 27.00 -14.86 -1.82
N THR A 412 25.71 -14.76 -1.54
CA THR A 412 24.89 -13.61 -1.94
C THR A 412 25.35 -12.33 -1.24
N THR A 413 25.40 -11.23 -1.99
CA THR A 413 25.78 -9.92 -1.46
C THR A 413 24.58 -9.33 -0.70
N PRO A 414 24.75 -8.63 0.45
CA PRO A 414 23.63 -8.04 1.21
C PRO A 414 23.07 -6.77 0.52
N TRP A 415 22.64 -6.91 -0.73
CA TRP A 415 22.15 -5.82 -1.58
C TRP A 415 20.95 -5.09 -0.97
N LEU A 416 20.04 -5.83 -0.32
CA LEU A 416 18.81 -5.29 0.26
C LEU A 416 19.08 -4.20 1.29
N ALA A 417 20.12 -4.36 2.12
CA ALA A 417 20.48 -3.37 3.11
C ALA A 417 20.95 -2.06 2.49
N THR A 418 21.65 -2.13 1.36
CA THR A 418 22.14 -0.95 0.62
C THR A 418 20.98 -0.27 -0.09
N ALA A 419 20.19 -1.02 -0.85
CA ALA A 419 18.99 -0.50 -1.51
C ALA A 419 18.01 0.13 -0.52
N PHE A 420 17.79 -0.48 0.65
CA PHE A 420 16.92 0.08 1.70
C PHE A 420 17.45 1.42 2.23
N ARG A 421 18.77 1.56 2.45
CA ARG A 421 19.36 2.83 2.92
C ARG A 421 19.26 3.93 1.87
N GLU A 422 19.51 3.59 0.61
CA GLU A 422 19.34 4.54 -0.50
C GLU A 422 17.88 4.96 -0.65
N LEU A 423 16.94 4.01 -0.55
CA LEU A 423 15.52 4.32 -0.57
C LEU A 423 15.13 5.21 0.61
N VAL A 424 15.64 4.98 1.82
CA VAL A 424 15.38 5.87 2.97
C VAL A 424 15.89 7.29 2.73
N ALA A 425 17.03 7.44 2.05
CA ALA A 425 17.60 8.75 1.72
C ALA A 425 16.76 9.49 0.67
N GLN A 426 16.15 8.77 -0.28
CA GLN A 426 15.32 9.34 -1.34
C GLN A 426 13.86 9.55 -0.91
N ASP A 427 13.22 8.50 -0.38
CA ASP A 427 11.86 8.48 0.13
C ASP A 427 11.73 7.48 1.30
N ALA A 428 11.83 8.02 2.51
CA ALA A 428 11.68 7.23 3.74
C ALA A 428 10.30 6.58 3.88
N ALA A 429 9.23 7.16 3.32
CA ALA A 429 7.90 6.57 3.38
C ALA A 429 7.80 5.34 2.47
N ALA A 430 8.37 5.40 1.26
CA ALA A 430 8.51 4.24 0.38
C ALA A 430 9.33 3.12 1.02
N ALA A 431 10.44 3.45 1.69
CA ALA A 431 11.22 2.48 2.44
C ALA A 431 10.41 1.83 3.59
N GLY A 432 9.55 2.58 4.26
CA GLY A 432 8.64 2.03 5.26
C GLY A 432 7.60 1.08 4.64
N ARG A 433 7.07 1.39 3.46
CA ARG A 433 6.19 0.45 2.71
C ARG A 433 6.94 -0.81 2.29
N LEU A 434 8.19 -0.68 1.84
CA LEU A 434 9.06 -1.81 1.52
C LEU A 434 9.27 -2.69 2.76
N LEU A 435 9.54 -2.10 3.93
CA LEU A 435 9.66 -2.85 5.17
C LEU A 435 8.42 -3.69 5.47
N LEU A 436 7.22 -3.11 5.34
CA LEU A 436 5.97 -3.84 5.56
C LEU A 436 5.79 -4.99 4.57
N ALA A 437 6.10 -4.76 3.30
CA ALA A 437 6.03 -5.79 2.27
C ALA A 437 7.01 -6.94 2.50
N LEU A 438 8.16 -6.68 3.14
CA LEU A 438 9.18 -7.67 3.46
C LEU A 438 8.84 -8.53 4.68
N LEU A 439 7.85 -8.17 5.49
CA LEU A 439 7.50 -8.90 6.72
C LEU A 439 7.24 -10.41 6.50
N PRO A 440 6.57 -10.88 5.42
CA PRO A 440 6.43 -12.31 5.14
C PRO A 440 7.77 -13.06 5.04
N ALA A 441 8.83 -12.39 4.59
CA ALA A 441 10.18 -12.95 4.50
C ALA A 441 10.97 -12.95 5.84
N GLN A 442 10.37 -12.48 6.94
CA GLN A 442 11.02 -12.39 8.25
C GLN A 442 11.60 -13.73 8.71
N ARG A 443 10.91 -14.85 8.44
CA ARG A 443 11.40 -16.18 8.83
C ARG A 443 12.61 -16.64 8.02
N ALA A 444 12.65 -16.34 6.73
CA ALA A 444 13.80 -16.64 5.88
C ALA A 444 15.05 -15.87 6.36
N ALA A 445 14.85 -14.65 6.84
CA ALA A 445 15.91 -13.81 7.39
C ALA A 445 16.33 -14.15 8.83
N ASP A 446 15.38 -14.47 9.71
CA ASP A 446 15.61 -14.81 11.11
C ASP A 446 14.63 -15.90 11.56
N PRO A 447 15.06 -17.17 11.69
CA PRO A 447 14.16 -18.27 12.02
C PRO A 447 13.70 -18.27 13.48
N ARG A 448 14.20 -17.34 14.31
CA ARG A 448 13.83 -17.25 15.72
C ARG A 448 12.38 -16.77 15.87
N PRO A 449 11.56 -17.42 16.72
CA PRO A 449 10.22 -16.93 17.02
C PRO A 449 10.28 -15.52 17.61
N VAL A 450 9.43 -14.63 17.13
CA VAL A 450 9.28 -13.26 17.63
C VAL A 450 7.87 -12.76 17.35
N ALA A 451 7.26 -12.07 18.31
CA ALA A 451 5.99 -11.37 18.16
C ALA A 451 6.20 -9.88 18.42
N TYR A 452 5.80 -9.03 17.48
CA TYR A 452 5.92 -7.58 17.65
C TYR A 452 4.81 -6.83 16.92
N ASP A 453 4.58 -5.60 17.36
CA ASP A 453 3.63 -4.70 16.74
C ASP A 453 4.33 -3.46 16.17
N LEU A 454 3.98 -3.08 14.94
CA LEU A 454 4.35 -1.80 14.34
C LEU A 454 3.13 -0.88 14.38
N VAL A 455 3.14 0.09 15.29
CA VAL A 455 2.03 1.05 15.49
C VAL A 455 2.27 2.26 14.59
N LEU A 456 1.54 2.32 13.47
CA LEU A 456 1.73 3.29 12.39
C LEU A 456 0.92 4.57 12.63
N GLY A 457 1.22 5.26 13.73
CA GLY A 457 0.41 6.39 14.19
C GLY A 457 -1.00 5.95 14.59
N ASP A 458 -2.00 6.74 14.20
CA ASP A 458 -3.41 6.49 14.54
C ASP A 458 -4.14 5.68 13.44
N LEU A 459 -3.43 5.25 12.39
CA LEU A 459 -4.04 4.65 11.19
C LEU A 459 -4.21 3.14 11.30
N ALA A 460 -3.16 2.44 11.73
CA ALA A 460 -3.14 0.98 11.76
C ALA A 460 -2.02 0.46 12.68
N CYS A 461 -2.20 -0.76 13.16
CA CYS A 461 -1.21 -1.56 13.84
C CYS A 461 -0.93 -2.81 12.99
N VAL A 462 0.33 -3.03 12.63
CA VAL A 462 0.76 -4.26 11.96
C VAL A 462 1.28 -5.22 13.01
N GLN A 463 0.50 -6.26 13.29
CA GLN A 463 0.83 -7.31 14.25
C GLN A 463 1.57 -8.42 13.53
N VAL A 464 2.84 -8.62 13.88
CA VAL A 464 3.69 -9.66 13.29
C VAL A 464 3.94 -10.75 14.32
N THR A 465 3.78 -12.00 13.90
CA THR A 465 4.12 -13.17 14.70
C THR A 465 4.86 -14.19 13.85
N VAL A 466 6.13 -14.39 14.16
CA VAL A 466 7.01 -15.38 13.53
C VAL A 466 7.00 -16.65 14.37
N ARG A 467 6.63 -17.78 13.77
CA ARG A 467 6.64 -19.11 14.40
C ARG A 467 7.44 -20.10 13.56
N SER A 468 7.69 -21.27 14.13
CA SER A 468 8.24 -22.42 13.40
C SER A 468 7.33 -22.98 12.31
N SER A 469 6.07 -22.52 12.17
CA SER A 469 5.17 -22.87 11.07
C SER A 469 5.11 -21.83 9.95
N GLY A 470 5.46 -20.56 10.21
CA GLY A 470 5.43 -19.50 9.21
C GLY A 470 5.46 -18.11 9.85
N VAL A 471 5.24 -17.08 9.03
CA VAL A 471 5.02 -15.72 9.49
C VAL A 471 3.53 -15.39 9.33
N ARG A 472 2.89 -14.90 10.40
CA ARG A 472 1.55 -14.32 10.35
C ARG A 472 1.67 -12.82 10.49
N VAL A 473 1.15 -12.08 9.51
CA VAL A 473 1.10 -10.62 9.49
C VAL A 473 -0.37 -10.23 9.46
N GLU A 474 -0.82 -9.51 10.47
CA GLU A 474 -2.20 -9.02 10.57
C GLU A 474 -2.20 -7.51 10.68
N ILE A 475 -3.19 -6.87 10.06
CA ILE A 475 -3.41 -5.43 10.16
C ILE A 475 -4.65 -5.24 11.03
N ASP A 476 -4.49 -4.56 12.15
CA ASP A 476 -5.54 -4.31 13.14
C ASP A 476 -5.57 -2.81 13.49
N ALA A 477 -6.67 -2.35 14.09
CA ALA A 477 -6.79 -0.99 14.60
C ALA A 477 -6.04 -0.78 15.92
N MET A 478 -5.89 -1.84 16.73
CA MET A 478 -5.30 -1.74 18.07
C MET A 478 -4.02 -2.57 18.21
N PRO A 479 -3.00 -2.07 18.94
CA PRO A 479 -1.86 -2.89 19.35
C PRO A 479 -2.29 -3.94 20.37
N ARG A 480 -1.60 -5.08 20.35
CA ARG A 480 -1.79 -6.13 21.35
C ARG A 480 -1.36 -5.66 22.73
N VAL A 481 -1.77 -6.37 23.77
CA VAL A 481 -1.29 -6.05 25.11
C VAL A 481 0.21 -6.33 25.20
N PRO A 482 1.01 -5.50 25.91
CA PRO A 482 2.47 -5.68 25.98
C PRO A 482 2.95 -7.04 26.51
N ALA A 483 2.08 -7.84 27.15
CA ALA A 483 2.39 -9.19 27.60
C ALA A 483 2.36 -10.24 26.48
N GLU A 484 1.71 -9.94 25.34
CA GLU A 484 1.58 -10.84 24.19
C GLU A 484 2.66 -10.62 23.12
N VAL A 485 3.45 -9.54 23.24
CA VAL A 485 4.45 -9.12 22.25
C VAL A 485 5.80 -8.89 22.91
N ASP A 486 6.86 -9.22 22.18
CA ASP A 486 8.24 -9.00 22.62
C ASP A 486 8.58 -7.50 22.61
N PHE A 487 8.06 -6.76 21.62
CA PHE A 487 8.18 -5.30 21.55
C PHE A 487 7.07 -4.65 20.70
N GLN A 488 6.90 -3.35 20.90
CA GLN A 488 6.06 -2.48 20.07
C GLN A 488 6.89 -1.30 19.57
N LEU A 489 6.82 -1.03 18.27
CA LEU A 489 7.49 0.11 17.65
C LEU A 489 6.44 1.10 17.14
N GLU A 490 6.34 2.24 17.80
CA GLU A 490 5.34 3.29 17.54
C GLU A 490 5.97 4.44 16.75
N GLY A 491 5.43 4.72 15.56
CA GLY A 491 5.89 5.82 14.71
C GLY A 491 5.33 5.72 13.28
N ASP A 492 5.43 6.80 12.51
CA ASP A 492 5.09 6.73 11.09
C ASP A 492 6.11 5.88 10.30
N LEU A 493 5.71 5.44 9.10
CA LEU A 493 6.52 4.58 8.23
C LEU A 493 7.91 5.16 7.94
N ALA A 494 7.99 6.47 7.69
CA ALA A 494 9.24 7.16 7.40
C ALA A 494 10.18 7.17 8.62
N SER A 495 9.64 7.38 9.81
CA SER A 495 10.36 7.42 11.07
C SER A 495 10.89 6.05 11.44
N ILE A 496 10.09 5.00 11.26
CA ILE A 496 10.51 3.60 11.45
C ILE A 496 11.63 3.23 10.47
N ALA A 497 11.47 3.56 9.18
CA ALA A 497 12.48 3.27 8.17
C ALA A 497 13.81 4.00 8.45
N ARG A 498 13.76 5.29 8.82
CA ARG A 498 14.94 6.07 9.24
C ARG A 498 15.61 5.47 10.46
N LEU A 499 14.84 5.00 11.45
CA LEU A 499 15.39 4.33 12.62
C LEU A 499 16.18 3.08 12.21
N LEU A 500 15.68 2.29 11.26
CA LEU A 500 16.32 1.06 10.77
C LEU A 500 17.56 1.34 9.90
N ALA A 501 17.53 2.40 9.08
CA ALA A 501 18.70 2.83 8.31
C ALA A 501 19.83 3.37 9.21
N ALA A 502 19.50 4.01 10.35
CA ALA A 502 20.45 4.61 11.27
C ALA A 502 21.17 3.58 12.18
N ARG A 503 21.93 2.64 11.59
CA ARG A 503 22.67 1.58 12.33
C ARG A 503 23.55 2.09 13.48
N GLY A 504 24.10 3.31 13.36
CA GLY A 504 25.01 3.90 14.36
C GLY A 504 24.32 4.55 15.58
N VAL A 505 23.13 5.11 15.40
CA VAL A 505 22.43 5.86 16.46
C VAL A 505 21.82 4.91 17.50
N ARG A 506 21.49 3.68 17.09
CA ARG A 506 20.91 2.64 17.97
C ARG A 506 21.86 2.18 19.07
N ARG A 507 23.17 2.08 18.80
CA ARG A 507 24.16 1.78 19.85
C ARG A 507 24.11 2.80 20.99
N ARG A 508 23.77 4.06 20.69
CA ARG A 508 23.59 5.12 21.69
C ARG A 508 22.24 5.05 22.40
N LEU A 509 21.17 4.67 21.70
CA LEU A 509 19.84 4.49 22.32
C LEU A 509 19.80 3.30 23.29
N HIS A 510 20.47 2.19 22.98
CA HIS A 510 20.60 1.06 23.92
C HIS A 510 21.29 1.47 25.23
N LEU A 511 22.29 2.37 25.17
CA LEU A 511 22.98 2.89 26.36
C LEU A 511 22.08 3.79 27.22
N LEU A 512 21.08 4.44 26.63
CA LEU A 512 20.14 5.31 27.36
C LEU A 512 18.98 4.51 27.97
N ALA A 513 18.44 3.53 27.24
CA ALA A 513 17.37 2.66 27.76
C ALA A 513 17.86 1.77 28.92
N ALA A 514 19.08 1.24 28.84
CA ALA A 514 19.66 0.42 29.91
C ALA A 514 19.88 1.18 31.24
N ARG A 515 19.96 2.51 31.21
CA ARG A 515 20.16 3.35 32.41
C ARG A 515 18.87 3.71 33.15
N GLY A 516 17.71 3.60 32.51
CA GLY A 516 16.42 4.05 33.09
C GLY A 516 15.66 3.00 33.89
N MET A 517 15.94 1.70 33.71
CA MET A 517 15.01 0.64 34.12
C MET A 517 15.36 -0.10 35.43
N ARG A 518 16.44 0.29 36.14
CA ARG A 518 16.78 -0.26 37.47
C ARG A 518 16.21 0.56 38.64
N ARG A 519 14.95 0.98 38.58
CA ARG A 519 14.17 1.34 39.78
C ARG A 519 13.00 0.40 39.92
N ARG A 520 13.27 -0.81 40.42
CA ARG A 520 12.22 -1.66 41.02
C ARG A 520 11.78 -0.98 42.32
N PRO A 521 10.47 -0.75 42.54
CA PRO A 521 9.96 -0.45 43.86
C PRO A 521 9.99 -1.76 44.66
N HIS A 522 10.92 -1.88 45.61
CA HIS A 522 10.76 -2.86 46.67
C HIS A 522 9.57 -2.44 47.52
N LEU A 523 8.63 -3.36 47.69
CA LEU A 523 7.55 -3.30 48.67
C LEU A 523 8.16 -2.97 50.05
N ALA A 524 7.86 -1.77 50.55
CA ALA A 524 8.05 -1.42 51.96
C ALA A 524 6.69 -0.98 52.50
N THR A 525 6.00 -1.96 53.08
CA THR A 525 5.00 -1.78 54.14
C THR A 525 5.67 -1.10 55.33
N ALA A 526 5.34 0.16 55.63
CA ALA A 526 5.42 0.68 57.00
C ALA A 526 4.67 2.01 57.16
N ARG A 527 3.81 1.99 58.18
CA ARG A 527 3.12 3.08 58.87
C ARG A 527 3.88 4.40 58.95
N GLY A 528 3.11 5.48 58.82
CA GLY A 528 2.99 6.46 59.90
C GLY A 528 3.60 7.84 59.67
N VAL A 529 2.92 8.81 60.29
CA VAL A 529 3.32 10.20 60.54
C VAL A 529 2.91 11.23 59.49
N ARG A 530 1.72 11.80 59.75
CA ARG A 530 1.31 13.14 59.37
C ARG A 530 2.39 14.17 59.76
N ARG A 531 2.90 14.94 58.80
CA ARG A 531 3.31 16.34 59.04
C ARG A 531 2.91 17.21 57.86
N ARG A 532 2.07 18.20 58.17
CA ARG A 532 1.70 19.33 57.33
C ARG A 532 2.95 20.19 57.11
N LEU A 533 3.29 20.49 55.86
CA LEU A 533 4.07 21.68 55.49
C LEU A 533 3.56 22.22 54.16
N HIS A 534 3.40 23.55 54.12
CA HIS A 534 2.87 24.37 53.04
C HIS A 534 3.74 24.36 51.78
N PRO A 535 3.16 24.58 50.58
CA PRO A 535 3.93 24.71 49.36
C PRO A 535 4.39 26.17 49.17
N LEU A 536 5.70 26.40 49.19
CA LEU A 536 6.30 27.59 48.59
C LEU A 536 6.65 27.26 47.14
N THR A 537 5.87 27.86 46.25
CA THR A 537 6.07 27.90 44.81
C THR A 537 7.12 28.94 44.42
N THR A 538 7.71 28.71 43.24
CA THR A 538 8.47 29.63 42.38
C THR A 538 9.94 29.90 42.75
N LEU A 539 10.87 29.19 42.09
CA LEU A 539 12.03 29.85 41.46
C LEU A 539 12.78 28.94 40.49
N ARG A 540 13.12 29.51 39.33
CA ARG A 540 14.17 29.12 38.36
C ARG A 540 13.97 27.85 37.52
N SER A 541 13.37 28.04 36.35
CA SER A 541 13.82 27.34 35.13
C SER A 541 14.26 28.37 34.08
N ARG A 542 15.58 28.60 34.01
CA ARG A 542 16.23 29.44 32.99
C ARG A 542 16.05 28.81 31.60
N GLY A 543 15.77 29.68 30.63
CA GLY A 543 15.54 29.45 29.20
C GLY A 543 16.25 28.27 28.55
N ARG A 544 15.48 27.23 28.21
CA ARG A 544 15.82 26.31 27.13
C ARG A 544 15.20 26.84 25.83
N ARG A 545 16.08 27.26 24.91
CA ARG A 545 15.73 27.61 23.53
C ARG A 545 15.00 26.42 22.91
N ARG A 546 13.74 26.61 22.48
CA ARG A 546 12.97 25.60 21.76
C ARG A 546 13.55 25.46 20.36
N LEU A 547 14.44 24.48 20.18
CA LEU A 547 14.76 23.92 18.88
C LEU A 547 13.46 23.42 18.24
N GLY A 548 13.29 23.60 16.92
CA GLY A 548 12.07 23.29 16.18
C GLY A 548 11.56 21.84 16.38
N PRO A 549 10.35 21.51 15.90
CA PRO A 549 9.76 20.18 16.09
C PRO A 549 10.68 19.13 15.47
N TRP A 550 11.46 18.47 16.31
CA TRP A 550 12.28 17.35 15.91
C TRP A 550 11.34 16.29 15.30
N PRO A 551 11.69 15.68 14.15
CA PRO A 551 10.91 14.59 13.59
C PRO A 551 10.68 13.57 14.71
N ARG A 552 9.40 13.19 14.90
CA ARG A 552 8.98 12.36 16.02
C ARG A 552 9.79 11.07 15.99
N VAL A 553 10.76 10.96 16.90
CA VAL A 553 11.58 9.76 17.02
C VAL A 553 10.64 8.61 17.36
N PRO A 554 10.66 7.51 16.59
CA PRO A 554 9.78 6.39 16.86
C PRO A 554 10.05 5.86 18.28
N ARG A 555 8.97 5.55 19.00
CA ARG A 555 9.02 5.09 20.38
C ARG A 555 9.04 3.57 20.38
N LEU A 556 10.06 3.02 21.01
CA LEU A 556 10.16 1.59 21.26
C LEU A 556 9.62 1.29 22.66
N ARG A 557 8.63 0.40 22.76
CA ARG A 557 8.16 -0.17 24.03
C ARG A 557 8.52 -1.66 24.07
N GLY A 558 8.87 -2.19 25.23
CA GLY A 558 9.29 -3.59 25.39
C GLY A 558 10.80 -3.80 25.33
N ASP A 559 11.23 -5.04 25.07
CA ASP A 559 12.66 -5.36 24.93
C ASP A 559 13.19 -4.83 23.59
N ALA A 560 14.38 -4.23 23.59
CA ALA A 560 15.02 -3.76 22.37
C ALA A 560 15.83 -4.84 21.65
N ARG A 561 16.11 -5.98 22.29
CA ARG A 561 16.84 -7.10 21.67
C ARG A 561 16.12 -7.70 20.45
N PRO A 562 14.79 -7.93 20.48
CA PRO A 562 14.08 -8.49 19.33
C PRO A 562 13.93 -7.50 18.16
N LEU A 563 14.19 -6.20 18.36
CA LEU A 563 14.30 -5.23 17.25
C LEU A 563 15.41 -5.63 16.24
N ALA A 564 16.41 -6.39 16.70
CA ALA A 564 17.45 -6.95 15.83
C ALA A 564 16.89 -7.91 14.76
N SER A 565 15.68 -8.46 14.94
CA SER A 565 15.00 -9.28 13.92
C SER A 565 14.67 -8.47 12.66
N LEU A 566 14.18 -7.23 12.81
CA LEU A 566 13.96 -6.31 11.69
C LEU A 566 15.28 -5.91 11.01
N ASP A 567 16.33 -5.68 11.80
CA ASP A 567 17.67 -5.38 11.25
C ASP A 567 18.23 -6.57 10.46
N ARG A 568 17.97 -7.79 10.91
CA ARG A 568 18.33 -9.03 10.19
C ARG A 568 17.50 -9.20 8.93
N LEU A 569 16.21 -8.87 8.94
CA LEU A 569 15.39 -8.86 7.73
C LEU A 569 15.98 -7.96 6.64
N ILE A 570 16.35 -6.72 6.99
CA ILE A 570 16.96 -5.78 6.03
C ILE A 570 18.38 -6.22 5.64
N ALA A 571 19.14 -6.82 6.56
CA ALA A 571 20.50 -7.28 6.30
C ALA A 571 20.59 -8.69 5.69
N ALA A 572 19.47 -9.37 5.52
CA ALA A 572 19.43 -10.72 4.99
C ALA A 572 19.83 -10.71 3.52
N ARG A 573 20.49 -11.78 3.10
CA ARG A 573 20.97 -11.95 1.74
C ARG A 573 19.91 -12.67 0.90
N LEU A 574 18.70 -12.11 0.87
CA LEU A 574 17.54 -12.65 0.18
C LEU A 574 17.63 -12.31 -1.31
N THR A 575 17.41 -13.29 -2.18
CA THR A 575 17.22 -13.08 -3.62
C THR A 575 15.78 -12.64 -3.91
N LEU A 576 15.51 -12.03 -5.07
CA LEU A 576 14.14 -11.69 -5.48
C LEU A 576 13.25 -12.94 -5.57
N GLY A 577 13.81 -14.08 -5.98
CA GLY A 577 13.11 -15.37 -5.99
C GLY A 577 12.73 -15.84 -4.58
N GLU A 578 13.61 -15.68 -3.59
CA GLU A 578 13.29 -15.98 -2.19
C GLU A 578 12.25 -15.04 -1.59
N LEU A 579 12.24 -13.76 -2.00
CA LEU A 579 11.19 -12.82 -1.62
C LEU A 579 9.84 -13.26 -2.18
N ASP A 580 9.77 -13.61 -3.46
CA ASP A 580 8.54 -14.12 -4.08
C ASP A 580 8.06 -15.43 -3.43
N ALA A 581 8.97 -16.38 -3.19
CA ALA A 581 8.67 -17.64 -2.50
C ALA A 581 8.19 -17.44 -1.06
N ALA A 582 8.65 -16.38 -0.39
CA ALA A 582 8.17 -15.98 0.93
C ALA A 582 6.80 -15.26 0.90
N GLY A 583 6.22 -15.04 -0.29
CA GLY A 583 4.94 -14.35 -0.46
C GLY A 583 5.05 -12.84 -0.28
N VAL A 584 6.24 -12.25 -0.48
CA VAL A 584 6.41 -10.79 -0.50
C VAL A 584 5.65 -10.22 -1.68
N ARG A 585 4.82 -9.21 -1.42
CA ARG A 585 4.01 -8.51 -2.43
C ARG A 585 4.41 -7.04 -2.41
N LEU A 586 4.96 -6.56 -3.51
CA LEU A 586 5.34 -5.16 -3.67
C LEU A 586 4.37 -4.49 -4.63
N ASP A 587 4.02 -3.24 -4.31
CA ASP A 587 3.44 -2.33 -5.27
C ASP A 587 4.34 -2.24 -6.53
N PRO A 588 3.78 -2.20 -7.75
CA PRO A 588 4.58 -2.22 -8.98
C PRO A 588 5.64 -1.12 -9.06
N VAL A 589 5.32 0.11 -8.63
CA VAL A 589 6.28 1.22 -8.62
C VAL A 589 7.40 0.93 -7.62
N LEU A 590 7.06 0.37 -6.46
CA LEU A 590 8.05 0.00 -5.44
C LEU A 590 8.95 -1.17 -5.90
N ALA A 591 8.40 -2.17 -6.60
CA ALA A 591 9.17 -3.27 -7.18
C ALA A 591 10.15 -2.77 -8.25
N MET A 592 9.69 -1.87 -9.14
CA MET A 592 10.54 -1.22 -10.14
C MET A 592 11.59 -0.31 -9.49
N THR A 593 11.24 0.42 -8.43
CA THR A 593 12.17 1.26 -7.67
C THR A 593 13.27 0.41 -7.05
N LEU A 594 12.89 -0.69 -6.39
CA LEU A 594 13.84 -1.62 -5.78
C LEU A 594 14.80 -2.20 -6.83
N SER A 595 14.26 -2.60 -7.98
CA SER A 595 15.05 -3.10 -9.11
C SER A 595 16.03 -2.04 -9.62
N GLY A 596 15.60 -0.79 -9.75
CA GLY A 596 16.48 0.32 -10.15
C GLY A 596 17.62 0.59 -9.17
N LEU A 597 17.36 0.49 -7.86
CA LEU A 597 18.38 0.63 -6.81
C LEU A 597 19.38 -0.53 -6.75
N MET A 598 19.06 -1.68 -7.33
CA MET A 598 19.98 -2.83 -7.43
C MET A 598 20.96 -2.69 -8.60
N ILE A 599 20.66 -1.86 -9.59
CA ILE A 599 21.43 -1.77 -10.84
C ILE A 599 22.44 -0.64 -10.73
N GLU A 600 23.72 -0.98 -10.89
CA GLU A 600 24.77 0.04 -10.92
C GLU A 600 24.65 0.90 -12.19
N PRO A 601 24.76 2.24 -12.09
CA PRO A 601 24.67 3.13 -13.25
C PRO A 601 25.67 2.80 -14.37
N ALA A 602 26.85 2.25 -14.04
CA ALA A 602 27.83 1.85 -15.05
C ALA A 602 27.31 0.76 -15.99
N TRP A 603 26.39 -0.11 -15.53
CA TRP A 603 25.85 -1.21 -16.32
C TRP A 603 24.83 -0.74 -17.36
N THR A 604 24.27 0.46 -17.19
CA THR A 604 23.29 1.05 -18.12
C THR A 604 23.96 1.83 -19.25
N THR A 605 25.30 1.91 -19.29
CA THR A 605 26.05 2.62 -20.35
C THR A 605 25.74 2.02 -21.73
N GLY A 606 25.35 2.87 -22.68
CA GLY A 606 24.93 2.50 -24.03
C GLY A 606 23.48 2.02 -24.15
N GLU A 607 22.76 1.86 -23.03
CA GLU A 607 21.42 1.29 -23.01
C GLU A 607 20.37 2.37 -22.67
N ARG A 608 19.30 2.42 -23.47
CA ARG A 608 18.21 3.41 -23.33
C ARG A 608 16.90 2.75 -23.68
N PHE A 609 16.05 2.54 -22.68
CA PHE A 609 14.71 1.98 -22.86
C PHE A 609 13.85 2.23 -21.61
N VAL A 610 12.55 2.01 -21.73
CA VAL A 610 11.55 2.04 -20.68
C VAL A 610 10.82 0.69 -20.67
N ILE A 611 10.79 0.06 -19.50
CA ILE A 611 9.97 -1.12 -19.25
C ILE A 611 8.74 -0.68 -18.46
N ALA A 612 7.56 -1.02 -18.91
CA ALA A 612 6.33 -0.78 -18.18
C ALA A 612 5.79 -2.09 -17.56
N HIS A 613 5.10 -1.96 -16.44
CA HIS A 613 4.23 -3.00 -15.88
C HIS A 613 2.78 -2.63 -16.14
N ARG A 614 1.94 -3.63 -16.39
CA ARG A 614 0.50 -3.45 -16.54
C ARG A 614 -0.26 -4.64 -15.96
N GLU A 615 -1.18 -4.37 -15.06
CA GLU A 615 -2.10 -5.38 -14.53
C GLU A 615 -2.96 -5.99 -15.68
N PRO A 616 -3.26 -7.30 -15.67
CA PRO A 616 -4.06 -7.92 -16.72
C PRO A 616 -5.46 -7.28 -16.81
N GLY A 617 -5.84 -6.82 -18.01
CA GLY A 617 -7.10 -6.12 -18.24
C GLY A 617 -7.09 -4.62 -17.92
N ALA A 618 -6.02 -4.07 -17.34
CA ALA A 618 -5.89 -2.63 -17.17
C ALA A 618 -5.67 -1.94 -18.53
N ALA A 619 -6.29 -0.78 -18.71
CA ALA A 619 -6.19 -0.02 -19.96
C ALA A 619 -4.80 0.60 -20.18
N SER A 620 -4.12 0.99 -19.09
CA SER A 620 -2.80 1.63 -19.11
C SER A 620 -1.84 0.94 -18.13
N ALA A 621 -0.55 1.07 -18.40
CA ALA A 621 0.50 0.66 -17.47
C ALA A 621 0.49 1.55 -16.20
N ASP A 622 0.81 0.94 -15.06
CA ASP A 622 0.74 1.53 -13.71
C ASP A 622 2.12 1.80 -13.08
N ALA A 623 3.18 1.16 -13.61
CA ALA A 623 4.56 1.47 -13.25
C ALA A 623 5.50 1.43 -14.46
N TYR A 624 6.52 2.27 -14.42
CA TYR A 624 7.51 2.42 -15.49
C TYR A 624 8.91 2.45 -14.89
N LEU A 625 9.85 1.72 -15.47
CA LEU A 625 11.27 1.75 -15.15
C LEU A 625 12.02 2.38 -16.32
N HIS A 626 12.60 3.56 -16.08
CA HIS A 626 13.36 4.33 -17.05
C HIS A 626 14.84 3.98 -16.93
N VAL A 627 15.39 3.40 -18.00
CA VAL A 627 16.83 3.13 -18.13
C VAL A 627 17.42 4.15 -19.10
N ARG A 628 18.47 4.84 -18.66
CA ARG A 628 19.18 5.86 -19.43
C ARG A 628 20.67 5.59 -19.36
N ASP A 629 21.34 5.90 -20.45
CA ASP A 629 22.77 5.71 -20.69
C ASP A 629 23.64 6.27 -19.56
N GLY A 630 24.22 5.37 -18.77
CA GLY A 630 25.13 5.66 -17.65
C GLY A 630 24.46 6.26 -16.41
N ALA A 631 23.13 6.43 -16.41
CA ALA A 631 22.39 7.02 -15.30
C ALA A 631 21.71 5.94 -14.45
N PRO A 632 21.50 6.19 -13.13
CA PRO A 632 20.76 5.27 -12.28
C PRO A 632 19.33 5.08 -12.81
N PRO A 633 18.85 3.85 -12.97
CA PRO A 633 17.47 3.61 -13.38
C PRO A 633 16.49 4.25 -12.40
N ARG A 634 15.38 4.80 -12.93
CA ARG A 634 14.35 5.47 -12.11
C ARG A 634 12.99 4.88 -12.39
N ALA A 635 12.25 4.57 -11.35
CA ALA A 635 10.86 4.15 -11.46
C ALA A 635 9.90 5.35 -11.33
N SER A 636 8.78 5.31 -12.04
CA SER A 636 7.68 6.27 -11.92
C SER A 636 6.33 5.58 -12.06
N GLY A 637 5.29 6.15 -11.45
CA GLY A 637 3.89 5.80 -11.76
C GLY A 637 3.32 6.63 -12.93
N GLU A 638 3.99 7.71 -13.31
CA GLU A 638 3.60 8.55 -14.45
C GLU A 638 4.12 7.98 -15.77
N ALA A 639 3.26 8.02 -16.79
CA ALA A 639 3.60 7.55 -18.13
C ALA A 639 4.74 8.38 -18.74
N PRO A 640 5.73 7.73 -19.37
CA PRO A 640 6.83 8.42 -20.03
C PRO A 640 6.32 9.22 -21.24
N GLN A 641 7.01 10.33 -21.55
CA GLN A 641 6.85 11.02 -22.84
C GLN A 641 7.46 10.24 -24.01
N ARG A 642 8.32 9.25 -23.73
CA ARG A 642 8.97 8.40 -24.73
C ARG A 642 8.16 7.12 -24.95
N SER A 643 8.38 6.48 -26.10
CA SER A 643 7.85 5.14 -26.37
C SER A 643 8.28 4.15 -25.30
N VAL A 644 7.38 3.23 -24.94
CA VAL A 644 7.68 2.11 -24.05
C VAL A 644 8.11 0.93 -24.92
N GLU A 645 9.34 0.47 -24.75
CA GLU A 645 9.94 -0.60 -25.56
C GLU A 645 9.45 -1.99 -25.15
N ALA A 646 9.10 -2.19 -23.87
CA ALA A 646 8.56 -3.45 -23.37
C ALA A 646 7.50 -3.23 -22.29
N VAL A 647 6.38 -3.94 -22.37
CA VAL A 647 5.31 -3.96 -21.36
C VAL A 647 5.18 -5.37 -20.81
N VAL A 648 5.43 -5.52 -19.52
CA VAL A 648 5.23 -6.75 -18.75
C VAL A 648 3.78 -6.77 -18.25
N VAL A 649 2.99 -7.71 -18.76
CA VAL A 649 1.60 -7.90 -18.35
C VAL A 649 1.52 -9.09 -17.40
N CYS A 650 1.36 -8.80 -16.11
CA CYS A 650 1.20 -9.80 -15.05
C CYS A 650 0.48 -9.16 -13.86
N PRO A 651 -0.13 -9.95 -12.96
CA PRO A 651 -0.60 -9.42 -11.70
C PRO A 651 0.53 -8.77 -10.90
N SER A 652 0.25 -7.66 -10.23
CA SER A 652 1.21 -6.95 -9.38
C SER A 652 1.88 -7.86 -8.33
N SER A 653 1.15 -8.88 -7.87
CA SER A 653 1.64 -9.88 -6.92
C SER A 653 2.72 -10.80 -7.48
N GLU A 654 2.83 -10.94 -8.80
CA GLU A 654 3.75 -11.84 -9.49
C GLU A 654 4.96 -11.12 -10.07
N LEU A 655 4.93 -9.78 -10.12
CA LEU A 655 5.97 -8.96 -10.74
C LEU A 655 7.38 -9.26 -10.19
N ILE A 656 7.52 -9.50 -8.88
CA ILE A 656 8.83 -9.87 -8.29
C ILE A 656 9.33 -11.20 -8.86
N GLY A 657 8.47 -12.22 -8.93
CA GLY A 657 8.82 -13.51 -9.50
C GLY A 657 9.15 -13.43 -10.99
N VAL A 658 8.47 -12.53 -11.73
CA VAL A 658 8.77 -12.24 -13.15
C VAL A 658 10.13 -11.54 -13.28
N LEU A 659 10.44 -10.55 -12.44
CA LEU A 659 11.75 -9.88 -12.43
C LEU A 659 12.88 -10.81 -11.98
N ALA A 660 12.58 -11.78 -11.10
CA ALA A 660 13.51 -12.82 -10.68
C ALA A 660 13.71 -13.93 -11.73
N GLY A 661 12.83 -14.02 -12.75
CA GLY A 661 12.85 -15.10 -13.74
C GLY A 661 12.38 -16.46 -13.20
N VAL A 662 11.62 -16.48 -12.10
CA VAL A 662 11.13 -17.71 -11.44
C VAL A 662 9.65 -17.96 -11.74
N ALA A 663 8.85 -16.90 -11.90
CA ALA A 663 7.41 -17.03 -12.12
C ALA A 663 7.05 -17.50 -13.54
N ALA A 664 5.80 -17.98 -13.66
CA ALA A 664 5.14 -18.38 -14.90
C ALA A 664 5.24 -17.28 -15.99
N PRO A 665 5.04 -17.63 -17.28
CA PRO A 665 5.24 -16.68 -18.37
C PRO A 665 4.27 -15.51 -18.25
N ALA A 666 4.77 -14.35 -17.82
CA ALA A 666 4.10 -13.08 -18.03
C ALA A 666 3.96 -12.82 -19.53
N GLU A 667 2.83 -12.28 -19.95
CA GLU A 667 2.68 -11.82 -21.33
C GLU A 667 3.57 -10.59 -21.52
N LEU A 668 4.47 -10.67 -22.51
CA LEU A 668 5.39 -9.60 -22.83
C LEU A 668 4.96 -8.97 -24.15
N LEU A 669 4.59 -7.70 -24.11
CA LEU A 669 4.29 -6.91 -25.30
C LEU A 669 5.48 -6.01 -25.65
N GLY A 670 5.90 -5.99 -26.90
CA GLY A 670 7.06 -5.24 -27.36
C GLY A 670 8.34 -6.08 -27.42
N GLU A 671 9.48 -5.46 -27.17
CA GLU A 671 10.78 -6.10 -27.32
C GLU A 671 11.16 -6.97 -26.11
N GLN A 672 11.70 -8.17 -26.36
CA GLN A 672 12.16 -9.08 -25.30
C GLN A 672 13.50 -8.66 -24.68
N ARG A 673 14.35 -7.99 -25.45
CA ARG A 673 15.72 -7.65 -25.06
C ARG A 673 15.80 -6.81 -23.77
N PRO A 674 15.00 -5.72 -23.59
CA PRO A 674 15.01 -4.92 -22.36
C PRO A 674 14.81 -5.74 -21.08
N LEU A 675 13.80 -6.64 -21.07
CA LEU A 675 13.51 -7.46 -19.89
C LEU A 675 14.61 -8.48 -19.60
N MET A 676 15.19 -9.09 -20.64
CA MET A 676 16.31 -10.03 -20.48
C MET A 676 17.56 -9.35 -19.93
N LEU A 677 17.85 -8.13 -20.39
CA LEU A 677 18.97 -7.33 -19.91
C LEU A 677 18.77 -6.93 -18.45
N LEU A 678 17.56 -6.47 -18.09
CA LEU A 678 17.18 -6.15 -16.72
C LEU A 678 17.38 -7.35 -15.79
N ARG A 679 16.86 -8.53 -16.16
CA ARG A 679 17.02 -9.77 -15.38
C ARG A 679 18.49 -10.12 -15.16
N ARG A 680 19.33 -10.00 -16.19
CA ARG A 680 20.78 -10.25 -16.10
C ARG A 680 21.48 -9.30 -15.12
N TRP A 681 21.08 -8.02 -15.10
CA TRP A 681 21.62 -7.08 -14.12
C TRP A 681 21.16 -7.38 -12.69
N LEU A 682 19.89 -7.76 -12.50
CA LEU A 682 19.38 -8.14 -11.18
C LEU A 682 20.05 -9.41 -10.63
N ASP A 683 20.26 -10.41 -11.48
CA ASP A 683 21.02 -11.63 -11.14
C ASP A 683 22.45 -11.28 -10.73
N ARG A 684 23.15 -10.46 -11.53
CA ARG A 684 24.49 -9.97 -11.19
C ARG A 684 24.54 -9.25 -9.83
N ALA A 685 23.58 -8.37 -9.54
CA ALA A 685 23.51 -7.64 -8.28
C ALA A 685 23.29 -8.54 -7.06
N GLN A 686 22.63 -9.69 -7.25
CA GLN A 686 22.38 -10.68 -6.19
C GLN A 686 23.58 -11.59 -5.95
N CYS A 687 24.28 -11.97 -7.02
CA CYS A 687 25.43 -12.88 -6.95
C CYS A 687 26.73 -12.21 -6.46
N GLY A 688 26.87 -10.89 -6.58
CA GLY A 688 28.09 -10.16 -6.19
C GLY A 688 29.14 -10.12 -7.28
#